data_AF-A0A5C6EJ74-F1
#
_entry.id   AF-A0A5C6EJ74-F1
#
_cell.length_a   1.000
_cell.length_b   1.000
_cell.length_c   1.000
_cell.angle_alpha   90.00
_cell.angle_beta   90.00
_cell.angle_gamma   90.00
#
_symmetry.space_group_name_H-M   'P 1'
#
loop_
_entity.id
_entity.type
_entity.pdbx_description
1 polymer ?
#
loop_
_entity_poly.entity_id
_entity_poly.type
_entity_poly.pdbx_seq_one_letter_code
_entity_poly.pdbx_strand_id
1 'polypeptide(L)'
;MNHRKHTTNTGWLAALFAFLLLGMVGWDSGRAMAQGDFDAGGDVFPNFTLGGFGASNRAAEPVTFQAKYYAEPSGDGVLEIEAELAPSYHIYSTTQPPGGPLRTKFKLKSPQDVSIVGDFTPEAPPSKSISSQYNGLTVEEHEDFVVWTAPIKVPFGFEDSIRIDVNGLVCETIDGSCLPIRETLVAQYGGPIPATGPATEPTATVAMNQTATAVEPTTATVKSAKPTWFRDKDYVVQWAASLSPAQVAPGGTAMLTFTAKPDKSFHVYRAAIDDAESSTNFVVTEKSGMKVGGPKADKPVISKSIVPTLPPVHYYGGEVSWTVPIAVPADAAPGLKNIEGFVAYQACTDNSCHRPVALKFATTLEVAGVSAAGEGPVTFASAKSAVALDAAAETKWVDDVTVPRVAPQPEQGNASIEDDSEANSEASLPIVGSIGSNGTGGTGTGGNSTTAAPLAASATSFPVILFFAFVGGVILNVMPCVLPVVGLKIMGFVSQAGEDRRRVLMLNLVYAAGILAVFAFLAMLAVVFKFGWGQQFTYFPVKLGLTLGLFALALSYLGVWEIPAPGMASNKASQELQSREGLTGAFSKGVFATVLATPCSGPLLGYILGLTLGLSSIQTVLIFMTVGLGMSLPYLLIGMQPKLISWLPKPGNWMETFKEFMAFLFLGTVAFFFAQFQDYQKLPVFVSLIGVWFGCWVIGQVPSWSELPKRMTAWTGGIAAAALISYAAFVNLVPGPKVLAWEDYSEMRLNQLQAEGKTVLLDFSAKWCTNCIYNYEFAINTEPTRKLVDQLDAVAMYADYTDFDEAIQQKLEELESRSIPLLAIYPGRAPDQPIILRDLLSQQNVLDALEQAGESVGRPSGQVTSTTEPASLVSRHGESDGASR
;
A
#
# COMPACT_ATOMS: atom_id res chain seq x y z
N MET A 1 -8.86 35.00 -49.41
CA MET A 1 -7.78 36.02 -49.47
C MET A 1 -6.97 35.96 -48.18
N ASN A 2 -5.81 35.29 -48.20
CA ASN A 2 -4.53 35.84 -47.73
C ASN A 2 -3.44 34.78 -47.97
N HIS A 3 -2.51 35.08 -48.88
CA HIS A 3 -1.33 34.28 -49.15
C HIS A 3 -0.29 34.50 -48.04
N ARG A 4 0.19 33.43 -47.39
CA ARG A 4 1.53 33.39 -46.81
C ARG A 4 2.34 32.30 -47.49
N LYS A 5 3.42 32.74 -48.14
CA LYS A 5 4.41 31.91 -48.83
C LYS A 5 5.23 31.15 -47.78
N HIS A 6 5.32 29.83 -47.91
CA HIS A 6 6.30 29.02 -47.20
C HIS A 6 7.62 29.03 -47.98
N THR A 7 8.65 29.61 -47.39
CA THR A 7 10.05 29.39 -47.77
C THR A 7 10.51 28.06 -47.17
N THR A 8 10.94 27.15 -48.04
CA THR A 8 11.58 25.87 -47.70
C THR A 8 12.85 26.10 -46.89
N ASN A 9 12.90 25.61 -45.65
CA ASN A 9 14.10 25.64 -44.83
C ASN A 9 14.44 24.21 -44.35
N THR A 10 15.11 23.46 -45.23
CA THR A 10 15.59 22.09 -44.99
C THR A 10 16.75 22.01 -43.98
N GLY A 11 17.27 23.14 -43.49
CA GLY A 11 18.37 23.18 -42.51
C GLY A 11 17.95 22.98 -41.04
N TRP A 12 16.69 23.22 -40.69
CA TRP A 12 16.24 23.18 -39.29
C TRP A 12 16.07 21.75 -38.73
N LEU A 13 15.73 20.78 -39.58
CA LEU A 13 15.57 19.37 -39.19
C LEU A 13 16.92 18.70 -38.86
N ALA A 14 18.02 19.13 -39.49
CA ALA A 14 19.36 18.61 -39.19
C ALA A 14 19.96 19.23 -37.91
N ALA A 15 19.65 20.49 -37.62
CA ALA A 15 20.12 21.19 -36.43
C ALA A 15 19.48 20.66 -35.13
N LEU A 16 18.19 20.28 -35.17
CA LEU A 16 17.49 19.65 -34.06
C LEU A 16 18.01 18.24 -33.74
N PHE A 17 18.42 17.50 -34.77
CA PHE A 17 19.03 16.17 -34.61
C PHE A 17 20.44 16.24 -34.00
N ALA A 18 21.22 17.29 -34.32
CA ALA A 18 22.55 17.50 -33.76
C ALA A 18 22.52 18.00 -32.30
N PHE A 19 21.52 18.80 -31.92
CA PHE A 19 21.38 19.31 -30.55
C PHE A 19 20.93 18.22 -29.55
N LEU A 20 20.14 17.25 -29.99
CA LEU A 20 19.71 16.11 -29.16
C LEU A 20 20.84 15.10 -28.87
N LEU A 21 21.86 15.02 -29.74
CA LEU A 21 23.01 14.12 -29.56
C LEU A 21 24.14 14.71 -28.70
N LEU A 22 24.22 16.04 -28.57
CA LEU A 22 25.27 16.72 -27.78
C LEU A 22 24.87 17.05 -26.34
N GLY A 23 23.61 16.86 -25.95
CA GLY A 23 23.11 17.11 -24.59
C GLY A 23 23.35 15.99 -23.58
N MET A 24 23.93 14.85 -23.98
CA MET A 24 24.09 13.66 -23.12
C MET A 24 25.47 13.50 -22.46
N VAL A 25 26.35 14.50 -22.54
CA VAL A 25 27.67 14.44 -21.89
C VAL A 25 27.89 15.70 -21.05
N GLY A 26 27.66 15.57 -19.74
CA GLY A 26 28.14 16.52 -18.74
C GLY A 26 27.08 17.02 -17.79
N TRP A 27 26.77 16.25 -16.74
CA TRP A 27 26.48 16.84 -15.43
C TRP A 27 26.78 15.83 -14.32
N ASP A 28 27.83 16.10 -13.56
CA ASP A 28 28.16 15.41 -12.31
C ASP A 28 27.71 16.30 -11.13
N SER A 29 27.10 15.62 -10.15
CA SER A 29 26.74 15.92 -8.75
C SER A 29 26.71 17.37 -8.19
N GLY A 30 25.58 17.71 -7.53
CA GLY A 30 25.59 18.65 -6.38
C GLY A 30 24.33 19.48 -6.10
N ARG A 31 23.52 19.03 -5.13
CA ARG A 31 22.59 19.77 -4.22
C ARG A 31 21.26 20.38 -4.76
N ALA A 32 20.18 19.72 -4.33
CA ALA A 32 18.95 20.23 -3.67
C ALA A 32 18.12 21.38 -4.28
N MET A 33 16.79 21.10 -4.33
CA MET A 33 15.58 21.97 -4.34
C MET A 33 14.65 21.53 -5.49
N ALA A 34 13.34 21.38 -5.38
CA ALA A 34 12.34 21.50 -4.32
C ALA A 34 11.13 20.66 -4.79
N GLN A 35 10.30 20.18 -3.86
CA GLN A 35 8.94 19.71 -4.18
C GLN A 35 8.19 20.87 -4.84
N GLY A 36 8.00 20.79 -6.16
CA GLY A 36 7.15 21.71 -6.90
C GLY A 36 5.69 21.34 -6.71
N ASP A 37 4.93 22.27 -6.11
CA ASP A 37 3.47 22.30 -6.10
C ASP A 37 2.93 22.21 -7.54
N PHE A 38 2.22 21.12 -7.85
CA PHE A 38 1.22 21.11 -8.93
C PHE A 38 -0.15 21.32 -8.30
N ASP A 39 -0.49 22.61 -8.09
CA ASP A 39 -1.83 23.06 -7.71
C ASP A 39 -2.68 23.14 -9.00
N ALA A 40 -3.47 22.10 -9.28
CA ALA A 40 -4.40 22.06 -10.41
C ALA A 40 -5.73 21.42 -10.00
N GLY A 41 -6.48 22.12 -9.15
CA GLY A 41 -7.86 21.81 -8.77
C GLY A 41 -8.79 22.99 -9.03
N GLY A 42 -9.02 23.32 -10.30
CA GLY A 42 -10.11 24.23 -10.69
C GLY A 42 -11.40 23.44 -10.82
N ASP A 43 -12.37 23.70 -9.94
CA ASP A 43 -13.71 23.13 -9.96
C ASP A 43 -14.48 23.59 -11.21
N VAL A 44 -14.52 22.77 -12.27
CA VAL A 44 -15.22 23.08 -13.55
C VAL A 44 -16.69 22.63 -13.56
N PHE A 45 -17.18 21.87 -12.57
CA PHE A 45 -18.58 21.40 -12.55
C PHE A 45 -19.20 21.35 -11.15
N PRO A 46 -19.83 22.44 -10.66
CA PRO A 46 -20.38 22.48 -9.30
C PRO A 46 -21.69 21.67 -9.10
N ASN A 47 -22.25 21.04 -10.14
CA ASN A 47 -23.59 20.42 -10.09
C ASN A 47 -23.70 19.01 -10.71
N PHE A 48 -22.60 18.25 -10.84
CA PHE A 48 -22.68 16.86 -11.33
C PHE A 48 -22.34 15.87 -10.21
N THR A 49 -23.35 15.46 -9.44
CA THR A 49 -23.24 14.35 -8.48
C THR A 49 -23.44 13.02 -9.20
N LEU A 50 -22.36 12.28 -9.43
CA LEU A 50 -22.36 10.92 -9.97
C LEU A 50 -22.72 9.94 -8.83
N GLY A 51 -24.00 9.96 -8.44
CA GLY A 51 -24.53 9.03 -7.45
C GLY A 51 -24.62 7.62 -8.01
N GLY A 52 -23.98 6.65 -7.35
CA GLY A 52 -24.33 5.23 -7.49
C GLY A 52 -23.30 4.28 -8.08
N PHE A 53 -22.00 4.60 -8.09
CA PHE A 53 -20.94 3.61 -8.30
C PHE A 53 -19.97 3.64 -7.13
N GLY A 54 -19.99 2.61 -6.28
CA GLY A 54 -19.00 2.42 -5.21
C GLY A 54 -19.52 2.39 -3.77
N ALA A 55 -20.81 2.11 -3.53
CA ALA A 55 -21.28 1.82 -2.16
C ALA A 55 -21.02 0.34 -1.83
N SER A 56 -19.76 0.01 -1.54
CA SER A 56 -19.38 -1.21 -0.82
C SER A 56 -18.91 -0.81 0.57
N ASN A 57 -19.70 -1.16 1.58
CA ASN A 57 -19.40 -1.20 3.02
C ASN A 57 -18.27 -0.27 3.52
N ARG A 58 -18.61 0.97 3.91
CA ARG A 58 -17.72 1.79 4.72
C ARG A 58 -17.52 1.12 6.08
N ALA A 59 -16.31 0.65 6.34
CA ALA A 59 -15.75 0.69 7.68
C ALA A 59 -15.76 2.16 8.17
N ALA A 60 -15.89 2.39 9.48
CA ALA A 60 -15.95 3.72 10.06
C ALA A 60 -14.79 4.60 9.55
N GLU A 61 -15.08 5.86 9.20
CA GLU A 61 -14.07 6.81 8.74
C GLU A 61 -13.04 7.04 9.89
N PRO A 62 -11.72 7.01 9.61
CA PRO A 62 -10.68 7.01 10.64
C PRO A 62 -10.53 8.36 11.36
N VAL A 63 -11.08 9.44 10.79
CA VAL A 63 -11.14 10.78 11.38
C VAL A 63 -12.45 11.45 10.96
N THR A 64 -13.09 12.15 11.88
CA THR A 64 -14.29 12.97 11.62
C THR A 64 -13.97 14.42 11.95
N PHE A 65 -14.23 15.34 11.00
CA PHE A 65 -13.98 16.78 11.18
C PHE A 65 -15.27 17.57 11.40
N GLN A 66 -15.21 18.58 12.26
CA GLN A 66 -16.22 19.63 12.38
C GLN A 66 -15.55 21.00 12.32
N ALA A 67 -16.21 21.99 11.72
CA ALA A 67 -15.70 23.35 11.68
C ALA A 67 -16.80 24.36 12.03
N LYS A 68 -16.44 25.37 12.82
CA LYS A 68 -17.32 26.49 13.23
C LYS A 68 -16.50 27.76 13.30
N TYR A 69 -17.13 28.91 13.15
CA TYR A 69 -16.47 30.18 13.40
C TYR A 69 -17.33 31.11 14.24
N TYR A 70 -16.68 31.91 15.06
CA TYR A 70 -17.30 32.95 15.89
C TYR A 70 -16.78 34.29 15.43
N ALA A 71 -17.64 35.29 15.29
CA ALA A 71 -17.24 36.61 14.84
C ALA A 71 -18.01 37.70 15.59
N GLU A 72 -17.31 38.77 15.95
CA GLU A 72 -17.96 39.98 16.45
C GLU A 72 -18.49 40.84 15.28
N PRO A 73 -19.49 41.71 15.54
CA PRO A 73 -19.93 42.70 14.55
C PRO A 73 -18.80 43.61 14.05
N SER A 74 -17.73 43.77 14.83
CA SER A 74 -16.51 44.53 14.48
C SER A 74 -15.72 43.91 13.31
N GLY A 75 -15.97 42.64 12.97
CA GLY A 75 -15.30 41.90 11.90
C GLY A 75 -14.14 41.01 12.35
N ASP A 76 -13.77 41.04 13.63
CA ASP A 76 -12.79 40.12 14.21
C ASP A 76 -13.47 38.82 14.67
N GLY A 77 -12.83 37.67 14.43
CA GLY A 77 -13.40 36.37 14.76
C GLY A 77 -12.35 35.29 15.00
N VAL A 78 -12.82 34.10 15.38
CA VAL A 78 -12.04 32.88 15.58
C VAL A 78 -12.68 31.75 14.80
N LEU A 79 -11.87 31.07 14.00
CA LEU A 79 -12.23 29.83 13.31
C LEU A 79 -11.75 28.64 14.15
N GLU A 80 -12.64 27.68 14.36
CA GLU A 80 -12.43 26.47 15.14
C GLU A 80 -12.63 25.24 14.26
N ILE A 81 -11.68 24.31 14.29
CA ILE A 81 -11.72 23.03 13.58
C ILE A 81 -11.47 21.92 14.60
N GLU A 82 -12.46 21.06 14.78
CA GLU A 82 -12.42 19.89 15.65
C GLU A 82 -12.13 18.64 14.79
N ALA A 83 -11.24 17.76 15.25
CA ALA A 83 -11.03 16.44 14.67
C ALA A 83 -11.12 15.35 15.75
N GLU A 84 -12.02 14.40 15.53
CA GLU A 84 -12.19 13.20 16.35
C GLU A 84 -11.60 12.00 15.60
N LEU A 85 -10.67 11.28 16.23
CA LEU A 85 -9.96 10.16 15.64
C LEU A 85 -10.49 8.82 16.15
N ALA A 86 -10.59 7.84 15.25
CA ALA A 86 -10.92 6.48 15.64
C ALA A 86 -9.82 5.89 16.56
N PRO A 87 -10.16 4.95 17.46
CA PRO A 87 -9.18 4.34 18.36
C PRO A 87 -7.98 3.77 17.59
N SER A 88 -6.77 4.08 18.06
CA SER A 88 -5.50 3.70 17.42
C SER A 88 -5.11 4.51 16.17
N TYR A 89 -5.79 5.61 15.85
CA TYR A 89 -5.34 6.55 14.82
C TYR A 89 -4.76 7.83 15.45
N HIS A 90 -3.75 8.40 14.78
CA HIS A 90 -3.18 9.70 15.12
C HIS A 90 -3.11 10.61 13.88
N ILE A 91 -3.09 11.92 14.11
CA ILE A 91 -2.90 12.95 13.08
C ILE A 91 -1.69 13.82 13.41
N TYR A 92 -0.89 14.15 12.40
CA TYR A 92 0.31 14.96 12.61
C TYR A 92 -0.04 16.44 12.82
N SER A 93 0.70 17.09 13.72
CA SER A 93 0.45 18.46 14.14
C SER A 93 0.67 19.49 13.02
N THR A 94 0.05 20.66 13.15
CA THR A 94 0.27 21.82 12.25
C THR A 94 1.70 22.37 12.35
N THR A 95 2.37 22.12 13.47
CA THR A 95 3.73 22.58 13.79
C THR A 95 4.84 21.58 13.45
N GLN A 96 4.50 20.42 12.88
CA GLN A 96 5.45 19.34 12.57
C GLN A 96 6.69 19.85 11.77
N PRO A 97 7.93 19.59 12.26
CA PRO A 97 9.18 20.00 11.60
C PRO A 97 9.34 19.47 10.16
N PRO A 98 9.98 20.25 9.26
CA PRO A 98 10.26 19.82 7.90
C PRO A 98 11.24 18.64 7.87
N GLY A 99 11.02 17.67 6.97
CA GLY A 99 11.79 16.42 6.89
C GLY A 99 11.14 15.23 7.59
N GLY A 100 10.08 15.47 8.36
CA GLY A 100 9.23 14.45 8.97
C GLY A 100 7.95 14.13 8.18
N PRO A 101 6.98 13.46 8.81
CA PRO A 101 5.69 13.12 8.20
C PRO A 101 4.89 14.36 7.77
N LEU A 102 3.90 14.17 6.88
CA LEU A 102 3.15 15.27 6.28
C LEU A 102 2.30 15.99 7.34
N ARG A 103 2.67 17.23 7.67
CA ARG A 103 1.96 18.08 8.63
C ARG A 103 0.55 18.43 8.17
N THR A 104 -0.38 18.55 9.12
CA THR A 104 -1.74 19.03 8.84
C THR A 104 -1.71 20.51 8.46
N LYS A 105 -2.38 20.86 7.36
CA LYS A 105 -2.47 22.22 6.83
C LYS A 105 -3.92 22.56 6.52
N PHE A 106 -4.28 23.79 6.86
CA PHE A 106 -5.59 24.37 6.59
C PHE A 106 -5.44 25.53 5.61
N LYS A 107 -6.25 25.56 4.54
CA LYS A 107 -6.23 26.64 3.53
C LYS A 107 -7.65 27.16 3.30
N LEU A 108 -7.83 28.48 3.41
CA LEU A 108 -9.11 29.11 3.09
C LEU A 108 -9.42 28.96 1.60
N LYS A 109 -10.57 28.38 1.26
CA LYS A 109 -11.04 28.18 -0.12
C LYS A 109 -12.05 29.26 -0.56
N SER A 110 -13.00 29.60 0.31
CA SER A 110 -14.00 30.65 0.04
C SER A 110 -14.70 31.11 1.33
N PRO A 111 -15.26 32.32 1.40
CA PRO A 111 -15.23 33.38 0.39
C PRO A 111 -13.96 34.26 0.50
N GLN A 112 -13.63 35.03 -0.56
CA GLN A 112 -12.34 35.77 -0.68
C GLN A 112 -12.25 37.03 0.19
N ASP A 113 -13.39 37.47 0.73
CA ASP A 113 -13.54 38.60 1.64
C ASP A 113 -13.32 38.21 3.11
N VAL A 114 -13.13 36.92 3.40
CA VAL A 114 -12.64 36.40 4.68
C VAL A 114 -11.12 36.22 4.60
N SER A 115 -10.40 36.51 5.67
CA SER A 115 -8.96 36.27 5.75
C SER A 115 -8.56 35.61 7.07
N ILE A 116 -7.62 34.66 7.01
CA ILE A 116 -7.01 34.04 8.19
C ILE A 116 -5.80 34.90 8.56
N VAL A 117 -5.80 35.45 9.78
CA VAL A 117 -4.83 36.48 10.22
C VAL A 117 -3.65 35.87 10.99
N GLY A 118 -3.76 34.61 11.44
CA GLY A 118 -2.72 33.91 12.20
C GLY A 118 -2.69 32.41 11.92
N ASP A 119 -1.65 31.74 12.42
CA ASP A 119 -1.49 30.30 12.29
C ASP A 119 -2.53 29.53 13.11
N PHE A 120 -2.85 28.30 12.66
CA PHE A 120 -3.70 27.39 13.42
C PHE A 120 -2.94 26.82 14.62
N THR A 121 -3.44 27.12 15.81
CA THR A 121 -2.89 26.63 17.09
C THR A 121 -3.79 25.54 17.67
N PRO A 122 -3.26 24.37 18.04
CA PRO A 122 -4.05 23.36 18.73
C PRO A 122 -4.31 23.79 20.18
N GLU A 123 -5.48 23.49 20.72
CA GLU A 123 -5.86 23.80 22.11
C GLU A 123 -5.04 22.97 23.11
N ALA A 124 -4.71 21.71 22.75
CA ALA A 124 -3.78 20.85 23.49
C ALA A 124 -2.46 20.70 22.72
N PRO A 125 -1.29 20.73 23.38
CA PRO A 125 -0.01 20.53 22.70
C PRO A 125 0.08 19.12 22.10
N PRO A 126 0.73 18.94 20.94
CA PRO A 126 0.94 17.62 20.37
C PRO A 126 1.85 16.78 21.25
N SER A 127 1.60 15.47 21.26
CA SER A 127 2.56 14.50 21.80
C SER A 127 3.80 14.48 20.91
N LYS A 128 4.99 14.48 21.51
CA LYS A 128 6.26 14.47 20.77
C LYS A 128 6.99 13.16 20.96
N SER A 129 7.41 12.53 19.89
CA SER A 129 8.21 11.30 19.88
C SER A 129 9.40 11.46 18.95
N ILE A 130 10.52 10.79 19.24
CA ILE A 130 11.67 10.78 18.31
C ILE A 130 11.50 9.56 17.42
N SER A 131 11.35 9.79 16.11
CA SER A 131 11.16 8.69 15.17
C SER A 131 12.48 8.27 14.56
N SER A 132 12.88 7.03 14.81
CA SER A 132 13.98 6.37 14.09
C SER A 132 13.69 6.23 12.59
N GLN A 133 12.42 6.15 12.20
CA GLN A 133 11.98 6.09 10.79
C GLN A 133 12.24 7.39 10.03
N TYR A 134 12.29 8.52 10.74
CA TYR A 134 12.58 9.84 10.17
C TYR A 134 13.98 10.35 10.60
N ASN A 135 14.99 9.48 10.67
CA ASN A 135 16.37 9.83 11.03
C ASN A 135 16.52 10.53 12.40
N GLY A 136 15.74 10.13 13.40
CA GLY A 136 15.78 10.72 14.75
C GLY A 136 15.11 12.10 14.83
N LEU A 137 14.23 12.41 13.88
CA LEU A 137 13.46 13.65 13.88
C LEU A 137 12.29 13.58 14.87
N THR A 138 12.02 14.71 15.54
CA THR A 138 10.89 14.86 16.45
C THR A 138 9.58 14.89 15.66
N VAL A 139 8.76 13.88 15.88
CA VAL A 139 7.41 13.74 15.33
C VAL A 139 6.40 14.25 16.36
N GLU A 140 5.45 15.05 15.91
CA GLU A 140 4.42 15.74 16.70
C GLU A 140 3.04 15.24 16.28
N GLU A 141 2.33 14.56 17.19
CA GLU A 141 1.10 13.81 16.92
C GLU A 141 -0.02 14.17 17.90
N HIS A 142 -1.26 14.20 17.40
CA HIS A 142 -2.47 14.25 18.20
C HIS A 142 -3.24 12.93 18.08
N GLU A 143 -3.72 12.42 19.21
CA GLU A 143 -4.51 11.19 19.33
C GLU A 143 -5.88 11.52 19.93
N ASP A 144 -6.87 10.66 19.68
CA ASP A 144 -8.26 10.74 20.17
C ASP A 144 -9.06 11.96 19.69
N PHE A 145 -8.65 13.17 20.08
CA PHE A 145 -9.36 14.40 19.78
C PHE A 145 -8.43 15.62 19.78
N VAL A 146 -8.63 16.54 18.84
CA VAL A 146 -7.89 17.80 18.77
C VAL A 146 -8.75 18.92 18.21
N VAL A 147 -8.62 20.10 18.81
CA VAL A 147 -9.25 21.34 18.34
C VAL A 147 -8.16 22.30 17.92
N TRP A 148 -8.24 22.81 16.69
CA TRP A 148 -7.40 23.90 16.21
C TRP A 148 -8.19 25.19 16.09
N THR A 149 -7.60 26.29 16.56
CA THR A 149 -8.17 27.63 16.43
C THR A 149 -7.25 28.55 15.64
N ALA A 150 -7.83 29.45 14.84
CA ALA A 150 -7.11 30.49 14.13
C ALA A 150 -7.90 31.81 14.14
N PRO A 151 -7.24 32.96 14.33
CA PRO A 151 -7.92 34.25 14.24
C PRO A 151 -8.28 34.57 12.78
N ILE A 152 -9.51 35.02 12.55
CA ILE A 152 -10.04 35.38 11.24
C ILE A 152 -10.54 36.82 11.22
N LYS A 153 -10.56 37.42 10.04
CA LYS A 153 -11.28 38.65 9.74
C LYS A 153 -12.38 38.38 8.74
N VAL A 154 -13.58 38.81 9.09
CA VAL A 154 -14.79 38.67 8.29
C VAL A 154 -15.41 40.05 8.00
N PRO A 155 -16.18 40.20 6.91
CA PRO A 155 -16.95 41.41 6.66
C PRO A 155 -17.92 41.74 7.81
N PHE A 156 -18.28 43.02 7.96
CA PHE A 156 -19.26 43.47 8.96
C PHE A 156 -20.60 42.74 8.78
N GLY A 157 -21.05 42.03 9.82
CA GLY A 157 -22.31 41.27 9.79
C GLY A 157 -22.29 40.02 8.91
N PHE A 158 -21.11 39.40 8.72
CA PHE A 158 -20.97 38.16 7.96
C PHE A 158 -21.50 36.95 8.73
N GLU A 159 -22.52 36.28 8.17
CA GLU A 159 -23.14 35.06 8.74
C GLU A 159 -23.10 33.87 7.76
N ASP A 160 -22.40 34.02 6.63
CA ASP A 160 -22.31 32.98 5.60
C ASP A 160 -21.30 31.87 5.96
N SER A 161 -21.36 30.75 5.25
CA SER A 161 -20.43 29.62 5.49
C SER A 161 -19.02 29.89 4.94
N ILE A 162 -18.00 29.48 5.70
CA ILE A 162 -16.58 29.55 5.29
C ILE A 162 -16.12 28.16 4.88
N ARG A 163 -15.49 28.02 3.71
CA ARG A 163 -14.94 26.74 3.23
C ARG A 163 -13.43 26.68 3.43
N ILE A 164 -12.95 25.63 4.09
CA ILE A 164 -11.53 25.42 4.41
C ILE A 164 -11.10 24.05 3.88
N ASP A 165 -10.02 24.01 3.11
CA ASP A 165 -9.39 22.77 2.70
C ASP A 165 -8.44 22.27 3.79
N VAL A 166 -8.56 20.99 4.13
CA VAL A 166 -7.68 20.27 5.06
C VAL A 166 -6.80 19.33 4.24
N ASN A 167 -5.49 19.42 4.45
CA ASN A 167 -4.51 18.52 3.86
C ASN A 167 -3.58 18.00 4.95
N GLY A 168 -3.55 16.69 5.16
CA GLY A 168 -2.77 16.07 6.24
C GLY A 168 -2.66 14.56 6.07
N LEU A 169 -2.15 13.89 7.08
CA LEU A 169 -1.98 12.45 7.10
C LEU A 169 -2.52 11.92 8.44
N VAL A 170 -3.42 10.96 8.36
CA VAL A 170 -3.89 10.19 9.52
C VAL A 170 -3.31 8.79 9.41
N CYS A 171 -2.63 8.34 10.45
CA CYS A 171 -1.97 7.05 10.45
C CYS A 171 -2.51 6.17 11.56
N GLU A 172 -2.62 4.89 11.24
CA GLU A 172 -2.91 3.85 12.22
C GLU A 172 -1.63 3.53 13.00
N THR A 173 -1.72 3.62 14.31
CA THR A 173 -0.64 3.42 15.28
C THR A 173 -0.24 1.94 15.40
N ILE A 174 -1.02 1.03 14.79
CA ILE A 174 -0.85 -0.43 14.85
C ILE A 174 0.02 -0.93 13.69
N ASP A 175 -0.45 -0.71 12.47
CA ASP A 175 0.14 -1.25 11.25
C ASP A 175 1.02 -0.21 10.53
N GLY A 176 1.08 1.03 11.05
CA GLY A 176 1.77 2.16 10.42
C GLY A 176 1.14 2.59 9.09
N SER A 177 -0.06 2.10 8.78
CA SER A 177 -0.80 2.43 7.57
C SER A 177 -1.26 3.89 7.65
N CYS A 178 -0.89 4.68 6.64
CA CYS A 178 -1.19 6.11 6.61
C CYS A 178 -2.15 6.44 5.48
N LEU A 179 -3.24 7.14 5.82
CA LEU A 179 -4.28 7.60 4.91
C LEU A 179 -4.15 9.12 4.73
N PRO A 180 -3.96 9.61 3.49
CA PRO A 180 -3.93 11.05 3.24
C PRO A 180 -5.33 11.66 3.37
N ILE A 181 -5.43 12.75 4.13
CA ILE A 181 -6.66 13.55 4.26
C ILE A 181 -6.63 14.65 3.19
N ARG A 182 -7.69 14.73 2.39
CA ARG A 182 -7.94 15.83 1.42
C ARG A 182 -9.43 16.13 1.36
N GLU A 183 -9.90 16.98 2.26
CA GLU A 183 -11.33 17.29 2.40
C GLU A 183 -11.57 18.80 2.52
N THR A 184 -12.72 19.27 2.06
CA THR A 184 -13.16 20.67 2.23
C THR A 184 -14.21 20.73 3.34
N LEU A 185 -13.87 21.36 4.46
CA LEU A 185 -14.78 21.62 5.58
C LEU A 185 -15.64 22.85 5.32
N VAL A 186 -16.86 22.84 5.86
CA VAL A 186 -17.79 23.96 5.81
C VAL A 186 -18.01 24.46 7.24
N ALA A 187 -17.36 25.57 7.58
CA ALA A 187 -17.52 26.20 8.88
C ALA A 187 -18.82 27.03 8.92
N GLN A 188 -19.68 26.73 9.89
CA GLN A 188 -20.92 27.46 10.13
C GLN A 188 -20.71 28.56 11.18
N TYR A 189 -21.53 29.61 11.10
CA TYR A 189 -21.51 30.70 12.08
C TYR A 189 -22.02 30.19 13.43
N GLY A 190 -21.16 30.26 14.45
CA GLY A 190 -21.41 29.83 15.83
C GLY A 190 -21.93 30.94 16.74
N GLY A 191 -22.03 32.18 16.25
CA GLY A 191 -22.46 33.35 17.03
C GLY A 191 -21.30 34.29 17.43
N PRO A 192 -21.55 35.25 18.36
CA PRO A 192 -20.51 36.15 18.86
C PRO A 192 -19.43 35.36 19.63
N ILE A 193 -18.20 35.90 19.66
CA ILE A 193 -17.06 35.27 20.34
C ILE A 193 -17.44 34.93 21.79
N PRO A 194 -17.34 33.66 22.23
CA PRO A 194 -17.65 33.27 23.61
C PRO A 194 -16.76 34.04 24.59
N ALA A 195 -17.38 34.71 25.56
CA ALA A 195 -16.66 35.45 26.58
C ALA A 195 -16.12 34.50 27.67
N THR A 196 -14.95 33.87 27.44
CA THR A 196 -13.89 33.50 28.41
C THR A 196 -12.99 32.38 27.87
N GLY A 197 -11.66 32.51 27.99
CA GLY A 197 -10.73 31.36 27.91
C GLY A 197 -10.67 30.56 29.23
N PRO A 198 -9.68 29.66 29.38
CA PRO A 198 -9.65 28.31 28.80
C PRO A 198 -10.69 27.34 29.43
N ALA A 199 -11.07 26.33 28.64
CA ALA A 199 -11.82 25.10 28.92
C ALA A 199 -12.46 24.90 30.31
N THR A 200 -13.80 24.85 30.34
CA THR A 200 -14.58 24.23 31.42
C THR A 200 -15.21 22.93 30.88
N GLU A 201 -14.98 21.84 31.60
CA GLU A 201 -15.56 20.50 31.42
C GLU A 201 -17.09 20.51 31.23
N PRO A 202 -17.68 19.56 30.49
CA PRO A 202 -19.12 19.35 30.51
C PRO A 202 -19.52 18.56 31.76
N THR A 203 -19.98 19.26 32.80
CA THR A 203 -20.67 18.63 33.94
C THR A 203 -22.15 18.42 33.59
N ALA A 204 -22.58 17.16 33.50
CA ALA A 204 -23.98 16.80 33.63
C ALA A 204 -24.36 16.72 35.13
N THR A 205 -25.21 17.65 35.54
CA THR A 205 -25.81 17.80 36.87
C THR A 205 -26.67 16.60 37.27
N VAL A 206 -26.42 16.03 38.46
CA VAL A 206 -27.48 15.51 39.34
C VAL A 206 -27.29 16.14 40.72
N ALA A 207 -28.38 16.71 41.23
CA ALA A 207 -28.42 17.72 42.27
C ALA A 207 -28.05 17.22 43.68
N MET A 208 -27.47 18.19 44.40
CA MET A 208 -27.19 18.27 45.83
C MET A 208 -28.40 17.95 46.72
N ASN A 209 -28.13 17.45 47.93
CA ASN A 209 -28.50 18.26 49.09
C ASN A 209 -27.51 18.14 50.26
N GLN A 210 -27.33 19.29 50.90
CA GLN A 210 -26.33 19.71 51.89
C GLN A 210 -26.42 18.88 53.19
N THR A 211 -25.43 18.81 54.08
CA THR A 211 -25.00 19.93 54.95
C THR A 211 -23.73 19.54 55.74
N ALA A 212 -22.89 20.54 55.98
CA ALA A 212 -21.59 20.49 56.65
C ALA A 212 -21.59 20.01 58.11
N THR A 213 -20.52 19.35 58.54
CA THR A 213 -19.89 19.62 59.85
C THR A 213 -18.44 19.13 59.87
N ALA A 214 -17.54 20.00 60.37
CA ALA A 214 -16.14 19.69 60.66
C ALA A 214 -16.02 18.84 61.93
N VAL A 215 -15.16 17.81 61.93
CA VAL A 215 -14.57 17.21 63.14
C VAL A 215 -13.16 16.67 62.83
N GLU A 216 -12.27 16.96 63.77
CA GLU A 216 -10.86 16.58 63.97
C GLU A 216 -10.55 15.06 63.97
N PRO A 217 -9.24 14.67 63.99
CA PRO A 217 -8.77 13.37 63.55
C PRO A 217 -9.08 12.28 64.57
N THR A 218 -9.60 11.14 64.11
CA THR A 218 -9.70 9.95 64.95
C THR A 218 -8.99 8.78 64.30
N THR A 219 -7.97 8.33 65.00
CA THR A 219 -7.24 7.07 64.87
C THR A 219 -8.17 5.91 64.52
N ALA A 220 -8.02 5.35 63.32
CA ALA A 220 -8.65 4.09 62.95
C ALA A 220 -7.60 3.15 62.34
N THR A 221 -7.23 2.16 63.15
CA THR A 221 -6.58 0.89 62.82
C THR A 221 -6.63 0.49 61.34
N VAL A 222 -5.45 0.47 60.70
CA VAL A 222 -5.25 -0.08 59.36
C VAL A 222 -5.44 -1.61 59.42
N LYS A 223 -6.63 -2.07 59.04
CA LYS A 223 -6.81 -3.43 58.54
C LYS A 223 -6.29 -3.46 57.10
N SER A 224 -5.40 -4.42 56.83
CA SER A 224 -4.86 -4.78 55.51
C SER A 224 -5.89 -4.53 54.39
N ALA A 225 -5.62 -3.51 53.57
CA ALA A 225 -6.42 -3.19 52.40
C ALA A 225 -6.06 -4.19 51.28
N LYS A 226 -7.08 -4.69 50.57
CA LYS A 226 -6.86 -5.47 49.35
C LYS A 226 -6.08 -4.61 48.34
N PRO A 227 -5.12 -5.17 47.59
CA PRO A 227 -4.36 -4.42 46.59
C PRO A 227 -5.30 -3.82 45.55
N THR A 228 -5.14 -2.52 45.29
CA THR A 228 -5.87 -1.81 44.23
C THR A 228 -5.24 -2.20 42.90
N TRP A 229 -5.94 -3.03 42.13
CA TRP A 229 -5.48 -3.47 40.82
C TRP A 229 -5.71 -2.38 39.76
N PHE A 230 -4.65 -2.04 39.04
CA PHE A 230 -4.66 -1.20 37.85
C PHE A 230 -4.62 -2.08 36.60
N ARG A 231 -5.48 -1.79 35.63
CA ARG A 231 -5.45 -2.41 34.30
C ARG A 231 -5.44 -1.30 33.27
N ASP A 232 -4.44 -1.31 32.41
CA ASP A 232 -4.37 -0.37 31.30
C ASP A 232 -5.38 -0.77 30.22
N LYS A 233 -6.51 -0.05 30.14
CA LYS A 233 -7.63 -0.34 29.22
C LYS A 233 -8.05 -1.81 29.31
N ASP A 234 -8.04 -2.54 28.18
CA ASP A 234 -8.39 -3.96 28.08
C ASP A 234 -7.14 -4.88 28.05
N TYR A 235 -5.99 -4.41 28.51
CA TYR A 235 -4.75 -5.18 28.43
C TYR A 235 -4.76 -6.42 29.34
N VAL A 236 -4.14 -7.51 28.88
CA VAL A 236 -4.22 -8.85 29.50
C VAL A 236 -3.46 -9.00 30.82
N VAL A 237 -2.92 -7.92 31.41
CA VAL A 237 -2.18 -7.93 32.68
C VAL A 237 -2.75 -6.87 33.62
N GLN A 238 -2.98 -7.26 34.88
CA GLN A 238 -3.31 -6.34 35.97
C GLN A 238 -2.08 -6.10 36.84
N TRP A 239 -1.91 -4.88 37.34
CA TRP A 239 -0.80 -4.48 38.18
C TRP A 239 -1.28 -3.99 39.53
N ALA A 240 -0.53 -4.32 40.58
CA ALA A 240 -0.66 -3.74 41.90
C ALA A 240 0.73 -3.33 42.39
N ALA A 241 0.83 -2.31 43.24
CA ALA A 241 2.07 -2.01 43.93
C ALA A 241 1.82 -1.50 45.34
N SER A 242 2.81 -1.69 46.21
CA SER A 242 2.80 -1.22 47.59
C SER A 242 4.20 -0.78 48.01
N LEU A 243 4.28 0.25 48.84
CA LEU A 243 5.52 0.72 49.47
C LEU A 243 5.46 0.42 50.96
N SER A 244 6.41 -0.37 51.50
CA SER A 244 6.40 -0.74 52.92
C SER A 244 7.81 -0.75 53.54
N PRO A 245 8.04 -0.06 54.68
CA PRO A 245 7.11 0.83 55.36
C PRO A 245 6.98 2.20 54.65
N ALA A 246 5.82 2.85 54.80
CA ALA A 246 5.55 4.19 54.27
C ALA A 246 6.37 5.31 54.93
N GLN A 247 6.79 5.08 56.18
CA GLN A 247 7.62 5.98 56.98
C GLN A 247 8.93 5.29 57.35
N VAL A 248 10.06 5.90 57.00
CA VAL A 248 11.39 5.34 57.22
C VAL A 248 12.31 6.37 57.87
N ALA A 249 13.01 5.95 58.93
CA ALA A 249 14.05 6.78 59.55
C ALA A 249 15.30 6.92 58.66
N PRO A 250 16.05 8.04 58.72
CA PRO A 250 17.33 8.15 58.05
C PRO A 250 18.24 6.95 58.35
N GLY A 251 18.81 6.34 57.31
CA GLY A 251 19.57 5.08 57.39
C GLY A 251 18.73 3.79 57.30
N GLY A 252 17.40 3.89 57.24
CA GLY A 252 16.49 2.76 57.07
C GLY A 252 16.25 2.36 55.61
N THR A 253 15.41 1.34 55.38
CA THR A 253 15.08 0.83 54.04
C THR A 253 13.57 0.57 53.92
N ALA A 254 12.97 1.02 52.82
CA ALA A 254 11.63 0.64 52.37
C ALA A 254 11.70 -0.35 51.20
N MET A 255 10.64 -1.13 51.03
CA MET A 255 10.46 -2.08 49.94
C MET A 255 9.31 -1.61 49.08
N LEU A 256 9.58 -1.34 47.80
CA LEU A 256 8.57 -1.08 46.78
C LEU A 256 8.31 -2.39 46.04
N THR A 257 7.13 -2.98 46.23
CA THR A 257 6.75 -4.26 45.63
C THR A 257 5.76 -4.03 44.51
N PHE A 258 6.07 -4.50 43.30
CA PHE A 258 5.20 -4.52 42.13
C PHE A 258 4.70 -5.95 41.89
N THR A 259 3.40 -6.13 41.72
CA THR A 259 2.79 -7.43 41.41
C THR A 259 2.09 -7.36 40.07
N ALA A 260 2.50 -8.22 39.14
CA ALA A 260 1.83 -8.41 37.85
C ALA A 260 1.01 -9.69 37.84
N LYS A 261 -0.24 -9.57 37.39
CA LYS A 261 -1.20 -10.67 37.26
C LYS A 261 -1.67 -10.78 35.81
N PRO A 262 -1.01 -11.60 34.98
CA PRO A 262 -1.49 -11.89 33.64
C PRO A 262 -2.76 -12.74 33.67
N ASP A 263 -3.61 -12.57 32.66
CA ASP A 263 -4.78 -13.41 32.41
C ASP A 263 -4.37 -14.87 32.12
N LYS A 264 -5.33 -15.80 32.18
CA LYS A 264 -5.07 -17.21 31.93
C LYS A 264 -4.43 -17.40 30.55
N SER A 265 -3.41 -18.25 30.48
CA SER A 265 -2.60 -18.55 29.28
C SER A 265 -1.58 -17.49 28.87
N PHE A 266 -1.48 -16.36 29.59
CA PHE A 266 -0.45 -15.35 29.36
C PHE A 266 0.68 -15.44 30.38
N HIS A 267 1.88 -15.08 29.95
CA HIS A 267 3.07 -14.92 30.78
C HIS A 267 3.69 -13.54 30.57
N VAL A 268 4.48 -13.10 31.55
CA VAL A 268 5.28 -11.86 31.51
C VAL A 268 6.76 -12.20 31.67
N TYR A 269 7.65 -11.35 31.16
CA TYR A 269 9.08 -11.66 31.08
C TYR A 269 9.86 -11.34 32.36
N ARG A 270 11.10 -11.82 32.43
CA ARG A 270 12.02 -11.51 33.54
C ARG A 270 12.23 -10.01 33.71
N ALA A 271 12.51 -9.56 34.94
CA ALA A 271 12.82 -8.15 35.15
C ALA A 271 14.16 -7.76 34.53
N ALA A 272 14.21 -6.56 33.95
CA ALA A 272 15.41 -5.87 33.50
C ALA A 272 15.45 -4.46 34.10
N ILE A 273 16.66 -3.90 34.20
CA ILE A 273 16.90 -2.56 34.76
C ILE A 273 17.33 -1.55 33.70
N ASP A 274 17.51 -2.03 32.47
CA ASP A 274 17.88 -1.36 31.24
C ASP A 274 16.79 -1.62 30.17
N ASP A 275 17.04 -1.26 28.92
CA ASP A 275 16.16 -1.45 27.77
C ASP A 275 16.26 -2.86 27.14
N ALA A 276 16.71 -3.86 27.92
CA ALA A 276 16.87 -5.23 27.43
C ALA A 276 15.57 -5.77 26.80
N GLU A 277 15.71 -6.31 25.58
CA GLU A 277 14.61 -6.93 24.86
C GLU A 277 14.07 -8.17 25.59
N SER A 278 12.81 -8.52 25.32
CA SER A 278 12.12 -9.68 25.91
C SER A 278 12.18 -9.70 27.45
N SER A 279 12.02 -8.52 28.07
CA SER A 279 12.08 -8.32 29.52
C SER A 279 10.94 -7.41 30.01
N THR A 280 10.71 -7.41 31.32
CA THR A 280 9.88 -6.44 32.03
C THR A 280 10.83 -5.36 32.55
N ASN A 281 10.91 -4.22 31.87
CA ASN A 281 11.91 -3.19 32.13
C ASN A 281 11.40 -2.23 33.21
N PHE A 282 12.11 -2.18 34.33
CA PHE A 282 11.85 -1.24 35.41
C PHE A 282 12.83 -0.08 35.31
N VAL A 283 12.32 1.14 35.48
CA VAL A 283 13.14 2.35 35.60
C VAL A 283 12.58 3.28 36.67
N VAL A 284 13.46 3.82 37.50
CA VAL A 284 13.13 4.86 38.50
C VAL A 284 13.77 6.17 38.03
N THR A 285 12.95 7.12 37.61
CA THR A 285 13.40 8.40 37.02
C THR A 285 13.55 9.50 38.07
N GLU A 286 12.75 9.46 39.14
CA GLU A 286 12.86 10.37 40.28
C GLU A 286 13.11 9.55 41.56
N LYS A 287 14.19 9.89 42.27
CA LYS A 287 14.61 9.19 43.49
C LYS A 287 14.54 10.08 44.73
N SER A 288 14.39 11.40 44.58
CA SER A 288 14.44 12.39 45.67
C SER A 288 15.63 12.22 46.62
N GLY A 289 16.80 11.84 46.08
CA GLY A 289 18.03 11.58 46.83
C GLY A 289 18.11 10.23 47.56
N MET A 290 17.13 9.33 47.38
CA MET A 290 17.17 7.96 47.90
C MET A 290 18.07 7.06 47.07
N LYS A 291 18.60 5.98 47.67
CA LYS A 291 19.34 4.93 46.96
C LYS A 291 18.40 3.78 46.62
N VAL A 292 18.33 3.36 45.36
CA VAL A 292 17.35 2.36 44.91
C VAL A 292 18.06 1.14 44.33
N GLY A 293 17.78 -0.06 44.84
CA GLY A 293 18.36 -1.30 44.33
C GLY A 293 17.55 -1.90 43.18
N GLY A 294 18.06 -2.98 42.57
CA GLY A 294 17.38 -3.67 41.47
C GLY A 294 16.18 -4.53 41.91
N PRO A 295 15.24 -4.80 40.98
CA PRO A 295 14.06 -5.62 41.26
C PRO A 295 14.43 -7.09 41.50
N LYS A 296 13.86 -7.68 42.55
CA LYS A 296 14.01 -9.11 42.87
C LYS A 296 12.66 -9.80 42.85
N ALA A 297 12.52 -10.83 42.02
CA ALA A 297 11.28 -11.61 41.92
C ALA A 297 11.06 -12.50 43.15
N ASP A 298 9.80 -12.75 43.48
CA ASP A 298 9.35 -13.62 44.57
C ASP A 298 9.40 -15.12 44.24
N LYS A 299 9.52 -15.47 42.96
CA LYS A 299 9.57 -16.85 42.46
C LYS A 299 10.68 -17.06 41.43
N PRO A 300 11.16 -18.30 41.24
CA PRO A 300 12.18 -18.61 40.24
C PRO A 300 11.67 -18.37 38.82
N VAL A 301 12.55 -17.93 37.94
CA VAL A 301 12.25 -17.66 36.53
C VAL A 301 12.17 -18.96 35.74
N ILE A 302 11.16 -19.08 34.87
CA ILE A 302 11.05 -20.21 33.95
C ILE A 302 11.94 -19.92 32.74
N SER A 303 12.84 -20.84 32.43
CA SER A 303 13.77 -20.74 31.30
C SER A 303 13.42 -21.80 30.26
N LYS A 304 13.00 -21.37 29.06
CA LYS A 304 12.62 -22.29 27.97
C LYS A 304 13.40 -21.92 26.71
N SER A 305 14.18 -22.86 26.20
CA SER A 305 14.77 -22.76 24.87
C SER A 305 13.70 -23.21 23.86
N ILE A 306 13.26 -22.28 23.02
CA ILE A 306 12.26 -22.54 21.96
C ILE A 306 12.95 -23.12 20.72
N VAL A 307 14.21 -22.71 20.50
CA VAL A 307 15.08 -23.19 19.43
C VAL A 307 16.44 -23.48 20.04
N PRO A 308 17.06 -24.66 19.80
CA PRO A 308 18.34 -25.05 20.42
C PRO A 308 19.50 -24.09 20.16
N THR A 309 19.40 -23.24 19.13
CA THR A 309 20.44 -22.29 18.69
C THR A 309 20.25 -20.88 19.24
N LEU A 310 19.13 -20.56 19.91
CA LEU A 310 18.84 -19.23 20.47
C LEU A 310 18.94 -19.22 22.01
N PRO A 311 19.30 -18.06 22.60
CA PRO A 311 19.27 -17.88 24.05
C PRO A 311 17.88 -18.23 24.62
N PRO A 312 17.80 -18.92 25.77
CA PRO A 312 16.53 -19.30 26.34
C PRO A 312 15.72 -18.07 26.75
N VAL A 313 14.41 -18.14 26.53
CA VAL A 313 13.48 -17.09 26.94
C VAL A 313 13.17 -17.28 28.42
N HIS A 314 13.19 -16.17 29.16
CA HIS A 314 13.01 -16.13 30.60
C HIS A 314 11.69 -15.44 30.97
N TYR A 315 10.73 -16.18 31.53
CA TYR A 315 9.39 -15.67 31.82
C TYR A 315 8.81 -16.21 33.13
N TYR A 316 7.67 -15.64 33.53
CA TYR A 316 6.85 -16.04 34.65
C TYR A 316 5.44 -16.38 34.20
N GLY A 317 5.02 -17.61 34.45
CA GLY A 317 3.61 -18.01 34.35
C GLY A 317 2.83 -17.60 35.60
N GLY A 318 1.65 -16.99 35.42
CA GLY A 318 0.79 -16.54 36.51
C GLY A 318 1.37 -15.37 37.32
N GLU A 319 0.71 -15.05 38.43
CA GLU A 319 1.00 -13.87 39.27
C GLU A 319 2.45 -13.86 39.80
N VAL A 320 3.18 -12.76 39.58
CA VAL A 320 4.59 -12.57 39.96
C VAL A 320 4.76 -11.24 40.67
N SER A 321 5.61 -11.19 41.70
CA SER A 321 5.94 -9.95 42.40
C SER A 321 7.44 -9.64 42.37
N TRP A 322 7.80 -8.40 42.09
CA TRP A 322 9.17 -7.89 42.16
C TRP A 322 9.30 -6.87 43.29
N THR A 323 10.32 -7.05 44.13
CA THR A 323 10.63 -6.14 45.24
C THR A 323 11.87 -5.32 44.94
N VAL A 324 11.72 -3.99 45.05
CA VAL A 324 12.75 -2.98 44.80
C VAL A 324 13.11 -2.30 46.14
N PRO A 325 14.31 -2.50 46.69
CA PRO A 325 14.70 -1.88 47.96
C PRO A 325 15.07 -0.41 47.77
N ILE A 326 14.55 0.46 48.64
CA ILE A 326 14.81 1.90 48.67
C ILE A 326 15.47 2.24 50.01
N ALA A 327 16.77 2.54 50.00
CA ALA A 327 17.51 2.96 51.19
C ALA A 327 17.51 4.48 51.34
N VAL A 328 17.19 4.92 52.55
CA VAL A 328 17.21 6.34 52.94
C VAL A 328 18.61 6.68 53.46
N PRO A 329 19.33 7.64 52.85
CA PRO A 329 20.63 8.07 53.37
C PRO A 329 20.55 8.56 54.83
N ALA A 330 21.62 8.39 55.60
CA ALA A 330 21.65 8.78 57.02
C ALA A 330 21.57 10.31 57.23
N ASP A 331 21.93 11.08 56.21
CA ASP A 331 21.87 12.54 56.14
C ASP A 331 20.61 13.07 55.44
N ALA A 332 19.66 12.20 55.10
CA ALA A 332 18.43 12.59 54.40
C ALA A 332 17.59 13.56 55.25
N ALA A 333 17.26 14.72 54.65
CA ALA A 333 16.39 15.70 55.29
C ALA A 333 14.97 15.15 55.49
N PRO A 334 14.35 15.36 56.67
CA PRO A 334 12.98 14.94 56.94
C PRO A 334 11.97 15.51 55.94
N GLY A 335 10.89 14.77 55.70
CA GLY A 335 9.79 15.17 54.82
C GLY A 335 9.45 14.13 53.74
N LEU A 336 8.45 14.46 52.93
CA LEU A 336 7.97 13.61 51.84
C LEU A 336 8.97 13.59 50.68
N LYS A 337 9.30 12.38 50.21
CA LYS A 337 10.21 12.12 49.10
C LYS A 337 9.44 11.43 47.98
N ASN A 338 9.41 12.05 46.82
CA ASN A 338 8.71 11.51 45.66
C ASN A 338 9.58 10.46 44.99
N ILE A 339 8.97 9.34 44.62
CA ILE A 339 9.62 8.29 43.84
C ILE A 339 8.72 8.02 42.64
N GLU A 340 9.26 8.22 41.45
CA GLU A 340 8.54 8.04 40.19
C GLU A 340 9.36 7.20 39.22
N GLY A 341 8.67 6.50 38.33
CA GLY A 341 9.32 5.68 37.33
C GLY A 341 8.33 5.03 36.38
N PHE A 342 8.86 4.12 35.56
CA PHE A 342 8.08 3.36 34.58
C PHE A 342 8.30 1.86 34.72
N VAL A 343 7.31 1.09 34.29
CA VAL A 343 7.43 -0.34 34.02
C VAL A 343 6.97 -0.58 32.58
N ALA A 344 7.89 -0.93 31.69
CA ALA A 344 7.57 -1.38 30.34
C ALA A 344 7.49 -2.91 30.33
N TYR A 345 6.45 -3.47 29.71
CA TYR A 345 6.23 -4.91 29.73
C TYR A 345 5.44 -5.38 28.51
N GLN A 346 5.60 -6.67 28.22
CA GLN A 346 4.87 -7.37 27.18
C GLN A 346 4.29 -8.66 27.76
N ALA A 347 3.07 -9.01 27.34
CA ALA A 347 2.45 -10.28 27.69
C ALA A 347 2.30 -11.16 26.46
N CYS A 348 2.68 -12.43 26.60
CA CYS A 348 2.64 -13.40 25.51
C CYS A 348 1.97 -14.71 25.95
N THR A 349 1.40 -15.41 24.99
CA THR A 349 1.08 -16.83 25.07
C THR A 349 2.26 -17.64 24.54
N ASP A 350 2.16 -18.98 24.51
CA ASP A 350 3.18 -19.82 23.85
C ASP A 350 3.34 -19.53 22.34
N ASN A 351 2.33 -18.91 21.68
CA ASN A 351 2.27 -18.78 20.22
C ASN A 351 2.06 -17.35 19.70
N SER A 352 1.83 -16.37 20.57
CA SER A 352 1.53 -14.99 20.17
C SER A 352 1.84 -13.99 21.28
N CYS A 353 2.13 -12.75 20.92
CA CYS A 353 2.45 -11.67 21.85
C CYS A 353 1.54 -10.46 21.65
N HIS A 354 1.11 -9.83 22.74
CA HIS A 354 0.48 -8.51 22.70
C HIS A 354 1.54 -7.43 22.53
N ARG A 355 1.17 -6.22 22.09
CA ARG A 355 2.15 -5.13 21.95
C ARG A 355 2.72 -4.72 23.31
N PRO A 356 4.00 -4.32 23.39
CA PRO A 356 4.57 -3.77 24.61
C PRO A 356 3.82 -2.52 25.04
N VAL A 357 3.44 -2.47 26.31
CA VAL A 357 2.81 -1.31 26.94
C VAL A 357 3.67 -0.87 28.13
N ALA A 358 3.41 0.32 28.66
CA ALA A 358 4.05 0.76 29.88
C ALA A 358 3.06 1.40 30.83
N LEU A 359 3.45 1.42 32.09
CA LEU A 359 2.79 2.19 33.13
C LEU A 359 3.79 3.12 33.80
N LYS A 360 3.35 4.32 34.14
CA LYS A 360 4.04 5.22 35.05
C LYS A 360 3.57 4.92 36.47
N PHE A 361 4.50 4.76 37.40
CA PHE A 361 4.19 4.69 38.82
C PHE A 361 4.70 5.94 39.55
N ALA A 362 3.98 6.32 40.60
CA ALA A 362 4.39 7.37 41.52
C ALA A 362 4.02 6.98 42.95
N THR A 363 4.92 7.26 43.89
CA THR A 363 4.68 7.06 45.32
C THR A 363 5.44 8.11 46.15
N THR A 364 5.06 8.23 47.41
CA THR A 364 5.69 9.14 48.37
C THR A 364 6.20 8.35 49.56
N LEU A 365 7.50 8.49 49.86
CA LEU A 365 8.15 7.94 51.04
C LEU A 365 8.35 9.07 52.06
N GLU A 366 7.86 8.89 53.28
CA GLU A 366 8.06 9.87 54.34
C GLU A 366 9.34 9.56 55.14
N VAL A 367 10.29 10.51 55.13
CA VAL A 367 11.48 10.43 55.99
C VAL A 367 11.17 11.09 57.33
N ALA A 368 11.05 10.28 58.38
CA ALA A 368 10.64 10.70 59.73
C ALA A 368 11.59 10.17 60.82
N GLY A 369 11.53 10.68 62.05
CA GLY A 369 12.45 10.27 63.11
C GLY A 369 12.33 8.81 63.58
N VAL A 370 11.24 8.12 63.22
CA VAL A 370 10.96 6.72 63.58
C VAL A 370 10.33 6.03 62.37
N SER A 371 10.77 4.80 62.05
CA SER A 371 10.10 3.99 61.02
C SER A 371 8.78 3.44 61.57
N ALA A 372 7.66 3.69 60.88
CA ALA A 372 6.34 3.19 61.27
C ALA A 372 5.87 2.11 60.28
N ALA A 373 5.33 1.01 60.81
CA ALA A 373 4.76 -0.05 59.98
C ALA A 373 3.46 0.44 59.31
N GLY A 374 3.42 0.45 57.98
CA GLY A 374 2.27 0.83 57.17
C GLY A 374 2.62 0.80 55.68
N GLU A 375 1.63 0.56 54.82
CA GLU A 375 1.80 0.60 53.37
C GLU A 375 1.48 2.00 52.83
N GLY A 376 2.40 2.55 52.04
CA GLY A 376 2.24 3.83 51.35
C GLY A 376 1.51 3.63 50.02
N PRO A 377 0.69 4.60 49.57
CA PRO A 377 -0.03 4.50 48.32
C PRO A 377 0.93 4.55 47.13
N VAL A 378 0.71 3.68 46.15
CA VAL A 378 1.36 3.72 44.83
C VAL A 378 0.27 3.94 43.79
N THR A 379 0.43 4.98 42.98
CA THR A 379 -0.51 5.30 41.89
C THR A 379 0.08 4.88 40.56
N PHE A 380 -0.78 4.37 39.67
CA PHE A 380 -0.43 4.01 38.30
C PHE A 380 -1.16 4.90 37.30
N ALA A 381 -0.50 5.19 36.18
CA ALA A 381 -1.08 5.79 35.00
C ALA A 381 -0.54 5.09 33.75
N SER A 382 -1.34 4.99 32.69
CA SER A 382 -0.88 4.42 31.41
C SER A 382 0.24 5.28 30.83
N ALA A 383 1.24 4.64 30.20
CA ALA A 383 2.38 5.29 29.57
C ALA A 383 2.73 4.63 28.23
N LYS A 384 3.36 5.38 27.31
CA LYS A 384 3.86 4.83 26.05
C LYS A 384 5.11 3.98 26.32
N SER A 385 5.15 2.75 25.79
CA SER A 385 6.28 1.82 26.00
C SER A 385 7.62 2.35 25.50
N ALA A 386 7.63 3.08 24.39
CA ALA A 386 8.83 3.77 23.88
C ALA A 386 9.42 4.74 24.91
N VAL A 387 8.59 5.59 25.53
CA VAL A 387 9.04 6.56 26.55
C VAL A 387 9.64 5.86 27.77
N ALA A 388 9.04 4.74 28.18
CA ALA A 388 9.54 3.96 29.30
C ALA A 388 10.86 3.22 28.98
N LEU A 389 11.02 2.73 27.75
CA LEU A 389 12.25 2.07 27.28
C LEU A 389 13.39 3.08 27.08
N ASP A 390 13.11 4.25 26.51
CA ASP A 390 14.09 5.34 26.40
C ASP A 390 14.57 5.78 27.79
N ALA A 391 13.63 5.94 28.73
CA ALA A 391 13.98 6.23 30.12
C ALA A 391 14.84 5.12 30.74
N ALA A 392 14.56 3.84 30.46
CA ALA A 392 15.36 2.71 30.94
C ALA A 392 16.76 2.65 30.31
N ALA A 393 16.90 3.03 29.04
CA ALA A 393 18.19 3.09 28.34
C ALA A 393 19.07 4.22 28.86
N GLU A 394 18.49 5.40 29.09
CA GLU A 394 19.24 6.62 29.45
C GLU A 394 19.50 6.74 30.95
N THR A 395 18.62 6.18 31.80
CA THR A 395 18.68 6.39 33.24
C THR A 395 19.43 5.27 33.94
N LYS A 396 20.64 5.56 34.45
CA LYS A 396 21.31 4.68 35.41
C LYS A 396 20.72 4.87 36.81
N TRP A 397 19.73 4.04 37.16
CA TRP A 397 18.93 4.21 38.38
C TRP A 397 19.18 3.16 39.47
N VAL A 398 19.97 2.11 39.22
CA VAL A 398 20.26 1.11 40.27
C VAL A 398 21.53 1.47 41.05
N ASP A 399 21.38 1.60 42.36
CA ASP A 399 22.43 1.83 43.35
C ASP A 399 22.79 0.53 44.08
N ASP A 400 24.02 0.43 44.58
CA ASP A 400 24.43 -0.69 45.44
C ASP A 400 23.82 -0.52 46.84
N VAL A 401 22.68 -1.16 47.07
CA VAL A 401 21.94 -1.13 48.33
C VAL A 401 22.25 -2.40 49.12
N THR A 402 23.05 -2.27 50.18
CA THR A 402 23.32 -3.34 51.15
C THR A 402 22.10 -3.54 52.04
N VAL A 403 21.19 -4.42 51.62
CA VAL A 403 20.04 -4.85 52.45
C VAL A 403 20.55 -5.84 53.52
N PRO A 404 20.31 -5.61 54.83
CA PRO A 404 20.61 -6.60 55.86
C PRO A 404 19.83 -7.90 55.59
N ARG A 405 20.56 -9.01 55.45
CA ARG A 405 20.01 -10.34 55.11
C ARG A 405 19.10 -10.85 56.23
N VAL A 406 17.78 -10.90 55.98
CA VAL A 406 16.89 -11.81 56.71
C VAL A 406 17.12 -13.22 56.15
N ALA A 407 17.44 -14.16 57.04
CA ALA A 407 17.82 -15.53 56.69
C ALA A 407 16.62 -16.32 56.10
N PRO A 408 16.78 -17.02 54.96
CA PRO A 408 15.82 -18.03 54.51
C PRO A 408 16.00 -19.34 55.31
N GLN A 409 14.88 -19.97 55.67
CA GLN A 409 14.82 -21.32 56.23
C GLN A 409 15.26 -22.38 55.18
N PRO A 410 15.74 -23.57 55.63
CA PRO A 410 16.53 -24.46 54.78
C PRO A 410 15.65 -25.39 53.92
N GLU A 411 15.89 -25.39 52.61
CA GLU A 411 15.53 -26.51 51.74
C GLU A 411 16.64 -27.56 51.76
N GLN A 412 16.28 -28.77 52.20
CA GLN A 412 17.00 -30.02 51.89
C GLN A 412 16.75 -30.31 50.40
N GLY A 413 17.70 -30.66 49.54
CA GLY A 413 18.95 -31.37 49.77
C GLY A 413 18.96 -32.58 48.85
N ASN A 414 19.63 -32.47 47.70
CA ASN A 414 20.54 -33.45 47.06
C ASN A 414 20.60 -33.17 45.55
N ALA A 415 21.73 -32.71 45.00
CA ALA A 415 23.05 -33.34 44.88
C ALA A 415 23.19 -34.13 43.57
N SER A 416 23.93 -33.50 42.64
CA SER A 416 25.03 -34.02 41.81
C SER A 416 24.80 -35.24 40.91
N ILE A 417 25.22 -35.12 39.64
CA ILE A 417 26.46 -35.75 39.12
C ILE A 417 26.77 -35.17 37.71
N GLU A 418 28.07 -35.04 37.46
CA GLU A 418 28.77 -34.54 36.25
C GLU A 418 28.82 -35.54 35.08
N ASP A 419 29.15 -34.98 33.92
CA ASP A 419 30.01 -35.48 32.82
C ASP A 419 29.64 -36.59 31.81
N ASP A 420 29.96 -36.21 30.56
CA ASP A 420 30.60 -36.92 29.45
C ASP A 420 29.94 -38.02 28.59
N SER A 421 30.06 -37.76 27.29
CA SER A 421 30.49 -38.67 26.20
C SER A 421 29.47 -39.42 25.32
N GLU A 422 29.75 -39.25 24.01
CA GLU A 422 29.48 -40.02 22.79
C GLU A 422 28.87 -41.44 22.93
N ALA A 423 27.90 -41.76 22.05
CA ALA A 423 28.05 -42.76 20.97
C ALA A 423 26.69 -43.33 20.46
N ASN A 424 26.65 -43.53 19.14
CA ASN A 424 25.71 -44.32 18.33
C ASN A 424 24.95 -45.47 19.02
N SER A 425 23.69 -45.68 18.64
CA SER A 425 23.28 -46.82 17.78
C SER A 425 21.77 -46.90 17.53
N GLU A 426 21.46 -47.39 16.33
CA GLU A 426 20.15 -47.66 15.75
C GLU A 426 19.33 -48.71 16.51
N ALA A 427 18.00 -48.59 16.50
CA ALA A 427 17.11 -49.75 16.56
C ALA A 427 15.76 -49.47 15.89
N SER A 428 15.32 -50.43 15.10
CA SER A 428 14.32 -50.39 14.04
C SER A 428 12.86 -50.61 14.52
N LEU A 429 11.91 -49.97 13.82
CA LEU A 429 10.60 -50.44 13.26
C LEU A 429 9.77 -51.54 13.99
N PRO A 430 8.40 -51.48 13.99
CA PRO A 430 7.66 -51.59 12.74
C PRO A 430 6.30 -50.86 12.55
N ILE A 431 6.00 -50.82 11.26
CA ILE A 431 4.81 -50.48 10.48
C ILE A 431 3.63 -51.45 10.74
N VAL A 432 2.39 -50.95 10.79
CA VAL A 432 1.13 -51.45 10.15
C VAL A 432 0.15 -50.25 10.21
N GLY A 433 -0.60 -49.77 9.22
CA GLY A 433 -1.00 -50.28 7.91
C GLY A 433 -2.54 -50.28 7.79
N SER A 434 -3.06 -49.60 6.75
CA SER A 434 -4.38 -49.78 6.09
C SER A 434 -5.58 -48.88 6.44
N ILE A 435 -5.81 -47.87 5.57
CA ILE A 435 -6.89 -47.75 4.55
C ILE A 435 -8.28 -48.31 4.89
N GLY A 436 -9.35 -47.51 4.68
CA GLY A 436 -10.67 -48.06 4.31
C GLY A 436 -11.93 -47.21 4.59
N SER A 437 -12.34 -46.46 3.57
CA SER A 437 -13.66 -45.86 3.25
C SER A 437 -14.97 -46.51 3.78
N ASN A 438 -15.91 -45.62 4.15
CA ASN A 438 -17.40 -45.61 4.04
C ASN A 438 -18.30 -46.77 4.53
N GLY A 439 -19.37 -46.38 5.26
CA GLY A 439 -20.71 -47.00 5.11
C GLY A 439 -21.66 -47.05 6.31
N THR A 440 -22.49 -46.00 6.48
CA THR A 440 -23.92 -46.00 6.88
C THR A 440 -24.44 -46.54 8.24
N GLY A 441 -25.16 -45.66 8.97
CA GLY A 441 -26.51 -45.93 9.50
C GLY A 441 -26.73 -45.86 11.03
N GLY A 442 -27.56 -44.91 11.51
CA GLY A 442 -28.27 -45.05 12.80
C GLY A 442 -28.48 -43.81 13.69
N THR A 443 -29.54 -43.05 13.38
CA THR A 443 -30.43 -42.22 14.24
C THR A 443 -30.13 -42.01 15.75
N GLY A 444 -30.15 -40.73 16.18
CA GLY A 444 -30.31 -40.31 17.58
C GLY A 444 -30.37 -38.79 17.74
N THR A 445 -31.51 -38.30 18.23
CA THR A 445 -32.02 -36.92 18.35
C THR A 445 -31.30 -35.95 19.29
N GLY A 446 -31.16 -34.67 18.86
CA GLY A 446 -31.56 -33.48 19.62
C GLY A 446 -30.49 -32.63 20.34
N GLY A 447 -30.26 -31.38 19.87
CA GLY A 447 -29.82 -30.27 20.74
C GLY A 447 -28.78 -29.29 20.18
N ASN A 448 -29.26 -28.26 19.46
CA ASN A 448 -28.66 -26.93 19.19
C ASN A 448 -27.13 -26.79 19.03
N SER A 449 -26.70 -26.77 17.76
CA SER A 449 -25.49 -26.07 17.32
C SER A 449 -25.88 -25.09 16.21
N THR A 450 -25.72 -23.80 16.51
CA THR A 450 -25.86 -22.70 15.55
C THR A 450 -24.66 -22.74 14.62
N THR A 451 -24.76 -23.56 13.58
CA THR A 451 -23.84 -23.54 12.45
C THR A 451 -24.02 -22.21 11.73
N ALA A 452 -23.00 -21.37 11.72
CA ALA A 452 -22.92 -20.26 10.78
C ALA A 452 -22.94 -20.86 9.37
N ALA A 453 -24.06 -20.64 8.67
CA ALA A 453 -24.25 -21.10 7.31
C ALA A 453 -23.20 -20.43 6.39
N PRO A 454 -22.65 -21.15 5.40
CA PRO A 454 -21.92 -20.51 4.31
C PRO A 454 -22.90 -19.55 3.63
N LEU A 455 -22.46 -18.31 3.40
CA LEU A 455 -23.20 -17.31 2.64
C LEU A 455 -23.66 -17.95 1.33
N ALA A 456 -24.96 -18.23 1.24
CA ALA A 456 -25.61 -18.54 -0.01
C ALA A 456 -25.36 -17.36 -0.95
N ALA A 457 -24.53 -17.58 -1.96
CA ALA A 457 -24.57 -16.79 -3.18
C ALA A 457 -26.05 -16.74 -3.59
N SER A 458 -26.66 -15.56 -3.48
CA SER A 458 -27.98 -15.34 -4.05
C SER A 458 -27.87 -15.72 -5.51
N ALA A 459 -28.59 -16.75 -5.94
CA ALA A 459 -28.64 -17.15 -7.34
C ALA A 459 -29.28 -16.01 -8.12
N THR A 460 -28.48 -15.07 -8.63
CA THR A 460 -28.95 -14.02 -9.52
C THR A 460 -29.63 -14.72 -10.70
N SER A 461 -30.94 -14.55 -10.81
CA SER A 461 -31.72 -15.26 -11.82
C SER A 461 -31.15 -14.95 -13.23
N PHE A 462 -30.96 -15.97 -14.04
CA PHE A 462 -30.37 -15.83 -15.39
C PHE A 462 -31.06 -14.74 -16.27
N PRO A 463 -32.39 -14.52 -16.19
CA PRO A 463 -33.03 -13.40 -16.88
C PRO A 463 -32.54 -12.01 -16.44
N VAL A 464 -32.18 -11.83 -15.17
CA VAL A 464 -31.60 -10.58 -14.66
C VAL A 464 -30.21 -10.37 -15.27
N ILE A 465 -29.42 -11.43 -15.42
CA ILE A 465 -28.12 -11.38 -16.10
C ILE A 465 -28.30 -10.97 -17.58
N LEU A 466 -29.29 -11.53 -18.28
CA LEU A 466 -29.59 -11.13 -19.66
C LEU A 466 -30.06 -9.68 -19.75
N PHE A 467 -30.85 -9.21 -18.79
CA PHE A 467 -31.26 -7.81 -18.74
C PHE A 467 -30.06 -6.87 -18.57
N PHE A 468 -29.15 -7.16 -17.63
CA PHE A 468 -27.92 -6.37 -17.48
C PHE A 468 -26.98 -6.50 -18.68
N ALA A 469 -26.91 -7.66 -19.33
CA ALA A 469 -26.16 -7.84 -20.58
C ALA A 469 -26.73 -6.98 -21.71
N PHE A 470 -28.06 -6.91 -21.83
CA PHE A 470 -28.72 -6.05 -22.80
C PHE A 470 -28.44 -4.57 -22.54
N VAL A 471 -28.60 -4.14 -21.28
CA VAL A 471 -28.29 -2.76 -20.85
C VAL A 471 -26.81 -2.44 -21.09
N GLY A 472 -25.90 -3.36 -20.76
CA GLY A 472 -24.47 -3.23 -21.05
C GLY A 472 -24.20 -3.02 -22.53
N GLY A 473 -24.86 -3.81 -23.40
CA GLY A 473 -24.80 -3.62 -24.86
C GLY A 473 -25.27 -2.25 -25.33
N VAL A 474 -26.35 -1.71 -24.75
CA VAL A 474 -26.82 -0.35 -25.04
C VAL A 474 -25.78 0.69 -24.61
N ILE A 475 -25.18 0.52 -23.43
CA ILE A 475 -24.14 1.42 -22.88
C ILE A 475 -22.89 1.45 -23.76
N LEU A 476 -22.54 0.35 -24.45
CA LEU A 476 -21.38 0.32 -25.37
C LEU A 476 -21.46 1.41 -26.46
N ASN A 477 -22.66 1.87 -26.85
CA ASN A 477 -22.80 2.94 -27.84
C ASN A 477 -22.41 4.34 -27.31
N VAL A 478 -22.39 4.52 -25.98
CA VAL A 478 -22.01 5.77 -25.31
C VAL A 478 -20.51 5.83 -25.01
N MET A 479 -19.79 4.73 -25.24
CA MET A 479 -18.34 4.71 -25.04
C MET A 479 -17.61 5.60 -26.06
N PRO A 480 -16.54 6.28 -25.63
CA PRO A 480 -15.83 7.27 -26.46
C PRO A 480 -15.32 6.72 -27.81
N CYS A 481 -14.96 5.43 -27.94
CA CYS A 481 -14.53 4.85 -29.23
C CYS A 481 -15.66 4.52 -30.21
N VAL A 482 -16.91 4.41 -29.75
CA VAL A 482 -18.02 3.98 -30.62
C VAL A 482 -18.71 5.18 -31.26
N LEU A 483 -18.73 6.30 -30.54
CA LEU A 483 -19.25 7.59 -30.99
C LEU A 483 -18.76 8.07 -32.37
N PRO A 484 -17.47 7.96 -32.78
CA PRO A 484 -17.05 8.34 -34.13
C PRO A 484 -17.79 7.56 -35.23
N VAL A 485 -17.93 6.25 -35.05
CA VAL A 485 -18.56 5.38 -36.05
C VAL A 485 -20.07 5.57 -36.05
N VAL A 486 -20.68 5.78 -34.87
CA VAL A 486 -22.08 6.16 -34.72
C VAL A 486 -22.35 7.46 -35.49
N GLY A 487 -21.49 8.48 -35.33
CA GLY A 487 -21.61 9.77 -36.00
C GLY A 487 -21.57 9.66 -37.53
N LEU A 488 -20.65 8.85 -38.08
CA LEU A 488 -20.59 8.57 -39.52
C LEU A 488 -21.84 7.86 -40.04
N LYS A 489 -22.38 6.90 -39.28
CA LYS A 489 -23.62 6.20 -39.64
C LYS A 489 -24.84 7.12 -39.57
N ILE A 490 -24.88 8.02 -38.58
CA ILE A 490 -25.90 9.06 -38.45
C ILE A 490 -25.87 9.99 -39.67
N MET A 491 -24.71 10.45 -40.11
CA MET A 491 -24.60 11.27 -41.33
C MET A 491 -25.05 10.51 -42.58
N GLY A 492 -24.79 9.20 -42.64
CA GLY A 492 -25.35 8.32 -43.67
C GLY A 492 -26.88 8.19 -43.62
N PHE A 493 -27.52 8.38 -42.46
CA PHE A 493 -28.98 8.44 -42.38
C PHE A 493 -29.55 9.77 -42.85
N VAL A 494 -28.82 10.87 -42.62
CA VAL A 494 -29.20 12.18 -43.13
C VAL A 494 -29.16 12.20 -44.66
N SER A 495 -28.18 11.54 -45.28
CA SER A 495 -28.15 11.39 -46.75
C SER A 495 -29.24 10.43 -47.29
N GLN A 496 -29.75 9.52 -46.45
CA GLN A 496 -30.84 8.59 -46.76
C GLN A 496 -32.24 9.13 -46.41
N ALA A 497 -32.35 10.36 -45.89
CA ALA A 497 -33.60 10.97 -45.41
C ALA A 497 -34.67 11.26 -46.49
N GLY A 498 -34.52 10.69 -47.70
CA GLY A 498 -35.49 10.71 -48.79
C GLY A 498 -35.64 9.39 -49.56
N GLU A 499 -35.01 8.29 -49.10
CA GLU A 499 -35.15 6.96 -49.72
C GLU A 499 -36.36 6.16 -49.21
N ASP A 500 -36.72 5.09 -49.94
CA ASP A 500 -37.79 4.16 -49.55
C ASP A 500 -37.57 3.57 -48.15
N ARG A 501 -38.60 3.65 -47.29
CA ARG A 501 -38.57 3.15 -45.91
C ARG A 501 -38.15 1.68 -45.79
N ARG A 502 -38.54 0.85 -46.76
CA ARG A 502 -38.17 -0.59 -46.80
C ARG A 502 -36.67 -0.78 -47.02
N ARG A 503 -36.06 0.05 -47.86
CA ARG A 503 -34.63 0.02 -48.15
C ARG A 503 -33.81 0.45 -46.92
N VAL A 504 -34.22 1.51 -46.25
CA VAL A 504 -33.58 2.00 -45.01
C VAL A 504 -33.65 0.96 -43.89
N LEU A 505 -34.81 0.33 -43.68
CA LEU A 505 -34.95 -0.74 -42.69
C LEU A 505 -34.08 -1.95 -43.03
N MET A 506 -34.05 -2.39 -44.29
CA MET A 506 -33.25 -3.53 -44.73
C MET A 506 -31.75 -3.27 -44.55
N LEU A 507 -31.26 -2.08 -44.88
CA LEU A 507 -29.86 -1.69 -44.66
C LEU A 507 -29.49 -1.70 -43.17
N ASN A 508 -30.39 -1.30 -42.28
CA ASN A 508 -30.15 -1.31 -40.83
C ASN A 508 -30.21 -2.71 -40.22
N LEU A 509 -31.10 -3.58 -40.70
CA LEU A 509 -31.12 -4.98 -40.30
C LEU A 509 -29.82 -5.70 -40.70
N VAL A 510 -29.32 -5.44 -41.92
CA VAL A 510 -28.06 -6.05 -42.37
C VAL A 510 -26.85 -5.46 -41.64
N TYR A 511 -26.88 -4.19 -41.27
CA TYR A 511 -25.88 -3.58 -40.38
C TYR A 511 -25.88 -4.24 -38.99
N ALA A 512 -27.06 -4.42 -38.37
CA ALA A 512 -27.22 -5.11 -37.10
C ALA A 512 -26.77 -6.59 -37.19
N ALA A 513 -27.05 -7.26 -38.30
CA ALA A 513 -26.55 -8.61 -38.55
C ALA A 513 -25.01 -8.68 -38.58
N GLY A 514 -24.34 -7.64 -39.11
CA GLY A 514 -22.88 -7.51 -39.04
C GLY A 514 -22.36 -7.41 -37.59
N ILE A 515 -23.03 -6.63 -36.75
CA ILE A 515 -22.69 -6.52 -35.32
C ILE A 515 -22.86 -7.88 -34.63
N LEU A 516 -24.02 -8.52 -34.82
CA LEU A 516 -24.33 -9.82 -34.23
C LEU A 516 -23.38 -10.92 -34.72
N ALA A 517 -22.91 -10.87 -35.96
CA ALA A 517 -21.93 -11.82 -36.48
C ALA A 517 -20.59 -11.73 -35.72
N VAL A 518 -20.14 -10.51 -35.37
CA VAL A 518 -18.92 -10.33 -34.56
C VAL A 518 -19.12 -10.85 -33.13
N PHE A 519 -20.25 -10.54 -32.48
CA PHE A 519 -20.54 -11.07 -31.14
C PHE A 519 -20.71 -12.60 -31.13
N ALA A 520 -21.30 -13.18 -32.18
CA ALA A 520 -21.39 -14.62 -32.34
C ALA A 520 -20.01 -15.25 -32.52
N PHE A 521 -19.12 -14.60 -33.27
CA PHE A 521 -17.73 -15.06 -33.42
C PHE A 521 -16.96 -14.97 -32.09
N LEU A 522 -17.10 -13.88 -31.33
CA LEU A 522 -16.49 -13.76 -30.01
C LEU A 522 -17.05 -14.81 -29.02
N ALA A 523 -18.35 -15.08 -29.07
CA ALA A 523 -18.98 -16.13 -28.26
C ALA A 523 -18.44 -17.51 -28.63
N MET A 524 -18.29 -17.80 -29.93
CA MET A 524 -17.71 -19.04 -30.42
C MET A 524 -16.27 -19.20 -29.91
N LEU A 525 -15.45 -18.15 -30.00
CA LEU A 525 -14.07 -18.19 -29.49
C LEU A 525 -14.03 -18.43 -27.98
N ALA A 526 -14.90 -17.76 -27.21
CA ALA A 526 -14.99 -17.94 -25.78
C ALA A 526 -15.39 -19.38 -25.38
N VAL A 527 -16.31 -20.00 -26.13
CA VAL A 527 -16.77 -21.38 -25.86
C VAL A 527 -15.74 -22.42 -26.32
N VAL A 528 -15.16 -22.26 -27.51
CA VAL A 528 -14.26 -23.27 -28.11
C VAL A 528 -12.87 -23.23 -27.49
N PHE A 529 -12.30 -22.05 -27.31
CA PHE A 529 -10.92 -21.90 -26.84
C PHE A 529 -10.83 -21.67 -25.32
N LYS A 530 -11.97 -21.55 -24.62
CA LYS A 530 -12.03 -21.10 -23.21
C LYS A 530 -11.09 -19.92 -22.95
N PHE A 531 -11.03 -19.02 -23.92
CA PHE A 531 -10.00 -18.01 -24.02
C PHE A 531 -10.30 -16.86 -23.06
N GLY A 532 -9.41 -16.64 -22.09
CA GLY A 532 -9.46 -15.50 -21.17
C GLY A 532 -9.12 -14.19 -21.88
N TRP A 533 -10.06 -13.64 -22.66
CA TRP A 533 -9.89 -12.41 -23.46
C TRP A 533 -9.29 -11.24 -22.65
N GLY A 534 -9.61 -11.16 -21.35
CA GLY A 534 -9.06 -10.17 -20.43
C GLY A 534 -7.53 -10.21 -20.29
N GLN A 535 -6.91 -11.39 -20.36
CA GLN A 535 -5.45 -11.54 -20.18
C GLN A 535 -4.63 -10.90 -21.31
N GLN A 536 -5.23 -10.67 -22.49
CA GLN A 536 -4.52 -9.96 -23.56
C GLN A 536 -4.23 -8.51 -23.19
N PHE A 537 -5.06 -7.88 -22.34
CA PHE A 537 -4.85 -6.51 -21.88
C PHE A 537 -3.76 -6.39 -20.81
N THR A 538 -3.30 -7.50 -20.23
CA THR A 538 -2.14 -7.52 -19.32
C THR A 538 -0.82 -7.66 -20.10
N TYR A 539 -0.86 -8.27 -21.29
CA TYR A 539 0.31 -8.49 -22.12
C TYR A 539 0.94 -7.16 -22.59
N PHE A 540 2.25 -7.01 -22.36
CA PHE A 540 2.94 -5.73 -22.53
C PHE A 540 2.80 -5.11 -23.94
N PRO A 541 3.04 -5.84 -25.06
CA PRO A 541 2.87 -5.28 -26.41
C PRO A 541 1.44 -4.82 -26.71
N VAL A 542 0.43 -5.55 -26.22
CA VAL A 542 -0.99 -5.21 -26.45
C VAL A 542 -1.36 -3.99 -25.61
N LYS A 543 -0.96 -3.96 -24.34
CA LYS A 543 -1.16 -2.82 -23.44
C LYS A 543 -0.49 -1.55 -23.97
N LEU A 544 0.75 -1.66 -24.45
CA LEU A 544 1.49 -0.56 -25.08
C LEU A 544 0.79 -0.09 -26.35
N GLY A 545 0.47 -1.01 -27.26
CA GLY A 545 -0.23 -0.70 -28.52
C GLY A 545 -1.59 -0.03 -28.28
N LEU A 546 -2.34 -0.49 -27.29
CA LEU A 546 -3.62 0.10 -26.89
C LEU A 546 -3.43 1.52 -26.34
N THR A 547 -2.45 1.72 -25.47
CA THR A 547 -2.15 3.03 -24.86
C THR A 547 -1.74 4.05 -25.94
N LEU A 548 -0.81 3.67 -26.83
CA LEU A 548 -0.37 4.51 -27.94
C LEU A 548 -1.50 4.76 -28.96
N GLY A 549 -2.33 3.75 -29.23
CA GLY A 549 -3.47 3.85 -30.13
C GLY A 549 -4.56 4.78 -29.61
N LEU A 550 -4.97 4.63 -28.34
CA LEU A 550 -5.96 5.52 -27.71
C LEU A 550 -5.44 6.95 -27.62
N PHE A 551 -4.14 7.13 -27.36
CA PHE A 551 -3.53 8.45 -27.38
C PHE A 551 -3.52 9.08 -28.78
N ALA A 552 -3.19 8.30 -29.82
CA ALA A 552 -3.29 8.77 -31.20
C ALA A 552 -4.74 9.15 -31.59
N LEU A 553 -5.74 8.39 -31.14
CA LEU A 553 -7.16 8.74 -31.32
C LEU A 553 -7.51 10.05 -30.58
N ALA A 554 -7.04 10.23 -29.34
CA ALA A 554 -7.25 11.47 -28.59
C ALA A 554 -6.67 12.69 -29.34
N LEU A 555 -5.45 12.57 -29.86
CA LEU A 555 -4.82 13.59 -30.70
C LEU A 555 -5.61 13.87 -31.99
N SER A 556 -6.28 12.85 -32.54
CA SER A 556 -7.14 13.03 -33.70
C SER A 556 -8.38 13.85 -33.39
N TYR A 557 -8.93 13.67 -32.18
CA TYR A 557 -10.08 14.44 -31.70
C TYR A 557 -9.72 15.86 -31.27
N LEU A 558 -8.47 16.10 -30.86
CA LEU A 558 -7.90 17.43 -30.61
C LEU A 558 -7.50 18.17 -31.89
N GLY A 559 -7.70 17.57 -33.07
CA GLY A 559 -7.37 18.18 -34.36
C GLY A 559 -5.87 18.28 -34.66
N VAL A 560 -5.01 17.61 -33.89
CA VAL A 560 -3.55 17.57 -34.16
C VAL A 560 -3.26 16.86 -35.48
N TRP A 561 -4.09 15.86 -35.79
CA TRP A 561 -4.12 15.18 -37.08
C TRP A 561 -5.54 14.68 -37.33
N GLU A 562 -5.88 14.37 -38.56
CA GLU A 562 -7.18 13.77 -38.88
C GLU A 562 -6.95 12.37 -39.41
N ILE A 563 -7.63 11.38 -38.82
CA ILE A 563 -7.77 10.08 -39.47
C ILE A 563 -8.53 10.36 -40.76
N PRO A 564 -7.95 10.09 -41.94
CA PRO A 564 -8.71 10.14 -43.16
C PRO A 564 -9.70 8.99 -43.06
N ALA A 565 -10.91 9.29 -42.57
CA ALA A 565 -12.01 8.34 -42.57
C ALA A 565 -12.04 7.72 -43.96
N PRO A 566 -12.11 6.39 -44.10
CA PRO A 566 -12.21 5.77 -45.42
C PRO A 566 -13.37 6.46 -46.14
N GLY A 567 -13.05 7.29 -47.14
CA GLY A 567 -13.94 8.34 -47.67
C GLY A 567 -13.28 9.71 -47.90
N MET A 568 -12.19 10.05 -47.21
CA MET A 568 -11.38 11.27 -47.43
C MET A 568 -10.02 10.98 -48.11
N ALA A 569 -9.87 9.77 -48.67
CA ALA A 569 -8.83 9.42 -49.62
C ALA A 569 -9.46 9.30 -51.00
N SER A 570 -9.20 10.29 -51.85
CA SER A 570 -9.76 10.52 -53.18
C SER A 570 -9.25 9.53 -54.24
N ASN A 571 -9.33 8.23 -54.01
CA ASN A 571 -9.08 7.24 -55.05
C ASN A 571 -10.41 6.67 -55.54
N LYS A 572 -10.60 6.67 -56.87
CA LYS A 572 -11.82 6.18 -57.55
C LYS A 572 -12.25 4.79 -57.04
N ALA A 573 -11.31 3.92 -56.67
CA ALA A 573 -11.58 2.60 -56.11
C ALA A 573 -12.21 2.63 -54.69
N SER A 574 -11.80 3.57 -53.83
CA SER A 574 -12.40 3.76 -52.50
C SER A 574 -13.77 4.43 -52.59
N GLN A 575 -13.95 5.32 -53.57
CA GLN A 575 -15.24 5.95 -53.85
C GLN A 575 -16.24 4.95 -54.45
N GLU A 576 -15.77 4.00 -55.30
CA GLU A 576 -16.61 2.93 -55.86
C GLU A 576 -17.01 1.87 -54.82
N LEU A 577 -16.11 1.54 -53.89
CA LEU A 577 -16.41 0.61 -52.79
C LEU A 577 -17.42 1.21 -51.79
N GLN A 578 -17.44 2.54 -51.66
CA GLN A 578 -18.30 3.27 -50.74
C GLN A 578 -19.63 3.71 -51.38
N SER A 579 -19.65 3.92 -52.70
CA SER A 579 -20.88 4.13 -53.49
C SER A 579 -21.70 2.84 -53.65
N ARG A 580 -21.17 1.67 -53.28
CA ARG A 580 -21.98 0.47 -53.07
C ARG A 580 -22.68 0.55 -51.73
N GLU A 581 -23.72 1.38 -51.68
CA GLU A 581 -24.76 1.40 -50.64
C GLU A 581 -25.68 0.15 -50.69
N GLY A 582 -25.09 -1.00 -51.01
CA GLY A 582 -25.76 -2.30 -51.01
C GLY A 582 -25.72 -2.96 -49.64
N LEU A 583 -26.44 -4.08 -49.53
CA LEU A 583 -26.53 -4.88 -48.31
C LEU A 583 -25.15 -5.32 -47.80
N THR A 584 -24.24 -5.68 -48.71
CA THR A 584 -22.86 -6.06 -48.38
C THR A 584 -22.08 -4.91 -47.72
N GLY A 585 -22.25 -3.68 -48.22
CA GLY A 585 -21.65 -2.50 -47.62
C GLY A 585 -22.20 -2.21 -46.22
N ALA A 586 -23.48 -2.44 -45.99
CA ALA A 586 -24.10 -2.29 -44.66
C ALA A 586 -23.58 -3.34 -43.66
N PHE A 587 -23.46 -4.60 -44.06
CA PHE A 587 -22.92 -5.68 -43.23
C PHE A 587 -21.48 -5.39 -42.79
N SER A 588 -20.61 -5.07 -43.75
CA SER A 588 -19.20 -4.79 -43.47
C SER A 588 -19.04 -3.56 -42.57
N LYS A 589 -19.84 -2.52 -42.76
CA LYS A 589 -19.84 -1.34 -41.87
C LYS A 589 -20.21 -1.73 -40.43
N GLY A 590 -21.14 -2.67 -40.24
CA GLY A 590 -21.49 -3.21 -38.92
C GLY A 590 -20.33 -3.97 -38.27
N VAL A 591 -19.66 -4.84 -39.04
CA VAL A 591 -18.47 -5.57 -38.59
C VAL A 591 -17.34 -4.61 -38.19
N PHE A 592 -17.00 -3.64 -39.05
CA PHE A 592 -15.96 -2.66 -38.75
C PHE A 592 -16.29 -1.81 -37.52
N ALA A 593 -17.56 -1.43 -37.35
CA ALA A 593 -18.00 -0.68 -36.18
C ALA A 593 -17.76 -1.45 -34.87
N THR A 594 -18.10 -2.75 -34.84
CA THR A 594 -17.86 -3.57 -33.64
C THR A 594 -16.37 -3.81 -33.41
N VAL A 595 -15.59 -4.09 -34.45
CA VAL A 595 -14.15 -4.36 -34.32
C VAL A 595 -13.39 -3.14 -33.78
N LEU A 596 -13.75 -1.94 -34.22
CA LEU A 596 -13.14 -0.69 -33.73
C LEU A 596 -13.59 -0.32 -32.31
N ALA A 597 -14.75 -0.82 -31.87
CA ALA A 597 -15.28 -0.63 -30.50
C ALA A 597 -14.63 -1.55 -29.47
N THR A 598 -14.09 -2.70 -29.89
CA THR A 598 -13.50 -3.72 -29.01
C THR A 598 -12.38 -3.21 -28.09
N PRO A 599 -11.47 -2.31 -28.50
CA PRO A 599 -10.34 -1.90 -27.65
C PRO A 599 -10.73 -1.16 -26.36
N CYS A 600 -11.78 -0.33 -26.37
CA CYS A 600 -12.26 0.36 -25.15
C CYS A 600 -13.27 -0.44 -24.34
N SER A 601 -13.98 -1.36 -24.99
CA SER A 601 -14.93 -2.25 -24.33
C SER A 601 -14.26 -3.49 -23.76
N GLY A 602 -13.02 -3.76 -24.16
CA GLY A 602 -12.19 -4.90 -23.77
C GLY A 602 -12.08 -5.14 -22.26
N PRO A 603 -11.70 -4.15 -21.44
CA PRO A 603 -11.62 -4.33 -19.98
C PRO A 603 -12.97 -4.70 -19.34
N LEU A 604 -14.05 -4.05 -19.78
CA LEU A 604 -15.40 -4.29 -19.26
C LEU A 604 -15.96 -5.65 -19.70
N LEU A 605 -15.75 -6.00 -20.97
CA LEU A 605 -16.10 -7.32 -21.51
C LEU A 605 -15.22 -8.43 -20.92
N GLY A 606 -13.97 -8.14 -20.55
CA GLY A 606 -13.04 -9.06 -19.88
C GLY A 606 -13.54 -9.47 -18.49
N TYR A 607 -14.07 -8.52 -17.71
CA TYR A 607 -14.71 -8.80 -16.42
C TYR A 607 -15.96 -9.69 -16.57
N ILE A 608 -16.85 -9.35 -17.51
CA ILE A 608 -18.03 -10.17 -17.82
C ILE A 608 -17.60 -11.58 -18.25
N LEU A 609 -16.57 -11.66 -19.08
CA LEU A 609 -16.01 -12.94 -19.55
C LEU A 609 -15.48 -13.81 -18.41
N GLY A 610 -14.75 -13.22 -17.47
CA GLY A 610 -14.29 -13.91 -16.25
C GLY A 610 -15.45 -14.49 -15.45
N LEU A 611 -16.53 -13.72 -15.28
CA LEU A 611 -17.76 -14.18 -14.62
C LEU A 611 -18.48 -15.28 -15.41
N THR A 612 -18.34 -15.32 -16.75
CA THR A 612 -18.96 -16.36 -17.59
C THR A 612 -18.19 -17.67 -17.68
N LEU A 613 -16.95 -17.76 -17.17
CA LEU A 613 -16.13 -18.99 -17.25
C LEU A 613 -16.76 -20.19 -16.52
N GLY A 614 -17.62 -19.92 -15.52
CA GLY A 614 -18.39 -20.94 -14.80
C GLY A 614 -19.78 -21.24 -15.39
N LEU A 615 -20.20 -20.56 -16.47
CA LEU A 615 -21.52 -20.73 -17.07
C LEU A 615 -21.50 -21.80 -18.18
N SER A 616 -22.65 -22.42 -18.44
CA SER A 616 -22.79 -23.37 -19.55
C SER A 616 -22.56 -22.69 -20.90
N SER A 617 -22.07 -23.44 -21.91
CA SER A 617 -21.78 -22.88 -23.24
C SER A 617 -22.96 -22.14 -23.87
N ILE A 618 -24.19 -22.61 -23.63
CA ILE A 618 -25.42 -21.98 -24.12
C ILE A 618 -25.66 -20.63 -23.43
N GLN A 619 -25.42 -20.55 -22.12
CA GLN A 619 -25.57 -19.30 -21.36
C GLN A 619 -24.57 -18.24 -21.80
N THR A 620 -23.32 -18.62 -22.06
CA THR A 620 -22.29 -17.70 -22.59
C THR A 620 -22.70 -17.15 -23.95
N VAL A 621 -23.13 -18.00 -24.90
CA VAL A 621 -23.62 -17.55 -26.22
C VAL A 621 -24.81 -16.61 -26.09
N LEU A 622 -25.78 -16.91 -25.21
CA LEU A 622 -26.93 -16.05 -24.98
C LEU A 622 -26.53 -14.67 -24.45
N ILE A 623 -25.57 -14.59 -23.52
CA ILE A 623 -25.08 -13.31 -22.98
C ILE A 623 -24.46 -12.47 -24.10
N PHE A 624 -23.52 -13.04 -24.88
CA PHE A 624 -22.87 -12.34 -25.98
C PHE A 624 -23.84 -11.84 -27.05
N MET A 625 -24.81 -12.68 -27.44
CA MET A 625 -25.85 -12.30 -28.40
C MET A 625 -26.76 -11.19 -27.85
N THR A 626 -27.03 -11.21 -26.55
CA THR A 626 -27.86 -10.19 -25.89
C THR A 626 -27.13 -8.84 -25.79
N VAL A 627 -25.82 -8.86 -25.50
CA VAL A 627 -24.96 -7.66 -25.58
C VAL A 627 -24.95 -7.10 -27.01
N GLY A 628 -24.75 -7.97 -28.02
CA GLY A 628 -24.78 -7.56 -29.42
C GLY A 628 -26.13 -6.98 -29.85
N LEU A 629 -27.23 -7.54 -29.36
CA LEU A 629 -28.58 -7.02 -29.58
C LEU A 629 -28.74 -5.62 -28.96
N GLY A 630 -28.29 -5.44 -27.72
CA GLY A 630 -28.27 -4.13 -27.05
C GLY A 630 -27.45 -3.09 -27.81
N MET A 631 -26.28 -3.47 -28.32
CA MET A 631 -25.45 -2.59 -29.15
C MET A 631 -26.15 -2.20 -30.47
N SER A 632 -26.90 -3.13 -31.07
CA SER A 632 -27.62 -2.89 -32.34
C SER A 632 -28.91 -2.06 -32.19
N LEU A 633 -29.47 -2.01 -30.99
CA LEU A 633 -30.77 -1.40 -30.68
C LEU A 633 -30.94 0.04 -31.23
N PRO A 634 -30.03 1.01 -30.97
CA PRO A 634 -30.21 2.38 -31.44
C PRO A 634 -30.32 2.47 -32.97
N TYR A 635 -29.56 1.64 -33.71
CA TYR A 635 -29.59 1.62 -35.17
C TYR A 635 -30.89 1.00 -35.71
N LEU A 636 -31.40 -0.04 -35.05
CA LEU A 636 -32.69 -0.65 -35.40
C LEU A 636 -33.85 0.31 -35.13
N LEU A 637 -33.83 1.03 -34.00
CA LEU A 637 -34.84 2.03 -33.65
C LEU A 637 -34.88 3.17 -34.66
N ILE A 638 -33.73 3.72 -35.06
CA ILE A 638 -33.63 4.77 -36.08
C ILE A 638 -34.15 4.26 -37.44
N GLY A 639 -33.87 3.00 -37.78
CA GLY A 639 -34.39 2.37 -38.99
C GLY A 639 -35.91 2.16 -38.99
N MET A 640 -36.51 1.90 -37.84
CA MET A 640 -37.96 1.74 -37.69
C MET A 640 -38.70 3.08 -37.64
N GLN A 641 -38.10 4.11 -37.03
CA GLN A 641 -38.69 5.44 -36.86
C GLN A 641 -37.79 6.54 -37.46
N PRO A 642 -37.85 6.78 -38.78
CA PRO A 642 -37.03 7.80 -39.42
C PRO A 642 -37.34 9.23 -38.97
N LYS A 643 -38.47 9.47 -38.28
CA LYS A 643 -38.75 10.77 -37.63
C LYS A 643 -37.80 11.07 -36.45
N LEU A 644 -37.13 10.06 -35.88
CA LEU A 644 -36.17 10.28 -34.80
C LEU A 644 -34.89 10.96 -35.30
N ILE A 645 -34.60 10.88 -36.61
CA ILE A 645 -33.49 11.60 -37.26
C ILE A 645 -33.68 13.11 -37.24
N SER A 646 -34.91 13.62 -37.29
CA SER A 646 -35.14 15.08 -37.26
C SER A 646 -34.88 15.71 -35.89
N TRP A 647 -34.70 14.90 -34.84
CA TRP A 647 -34.31 15.36 -33.51
C TRP A 647 -32.79 15.56 -33.36
N LEU A 648 -31.98 14.99 -34.26
CA LEU A 648 -30.53 15.14 -34.21
C LEU A 648 -30.10 16.55 -34.63
N PRO A 649 -29.28 17.26 -33.82
CA PRO A 649 -28.79 18.58 -34.17
C PRO A 649 -27.90 18.51 -35.41
N LYS A 650 -27.98 19.52 -36.27
CA LYS A 650 -27.12 19.61 -37.47
C LYS A 650 -25.65 19.70 -37.03
N PRO A 651 -24.71 19.04 -37.73
CA PRO A 651 -23.29 19.17 -37.42
C PRO A 651 -22.87 20.64 -37.55
N GLY A 652 -22.22 21.15 -36.51
CA GLY A 652 -21.79 22.55 -36.36
C GLY A 652 -20.83 22.65 -35.17
N ASN A 653 -20.66 23.85 -34.61
CA ASN A 653 -19.66 24.08 -33.54
C ASN A 653 -19.84 23.18 -32.31
N TRP A 654 -21.08 22.79 -31.96
CA TRP A 654 -21.33 21.87 -30.85
C TRP A 654 -20.65 20.50 -31.05
N MET A 655 -20.56 20.02 -32.29
CA MET A 655 -19.89 18.77 -32.61
C MET A 655 -18.38 18.87 -32.32
N GLU A 656 -17.78 20.04 -32.51
CA GLU A 656 -16.36 20.24 -32.25
C GLU A 656 -16.08 20.25 -30.73
N THR A 657 -16.87 20.99 -29.95
CA THR A 657 -16.78 20.93 -28.48
C THR A 657 -17.04 19.54 -27.92
N PHE A 658 -17.93 18.76 -28.56
CA PHE A 658 -18.18 17.38 -28.16
C PHE A 658 -16.98 16.47 -28.45
N LYS A 659 -16.31 16.64 -29.60
CA LYS A 659 -15.05 15.91 -29.89
C LYS A 659 -13.96 16.27 -28.87
N GLU A 660 -13.76 17.55 -28.60
CA GLU A 660 -12.76 18.00 -27.62
C GLU A 660 -13.02 17.38 -26.25
N PHE A 661 -14.29 17.38 -25.79
CA PHE A 661 -14.68 16.72 -24.54
C PHE A 661 -14.38 15.21 -24.54
N MET A 662 -14.67 14.50 -25.65
CA MET A 662 -14.33 13.07 -25.79
C MET A 662 -12.82 12.81 -25.78
N ALA A 663 -12.01 13.73 -26.33
CA ALA A 663 -10.56 13.62 -26.27
C ALA A 663 -10.04 13.59 -24.82
N PHE A 664 -10.62 14.39 -23.92
CA PHE A 664 -10.25 14.36 -22.50
C PHE A 664 -10.60 13.02 -21.83
N LEU A 665 -11.73 12.39 -22.18
CA LEU A 665 -12.06 11.05 -21.69
C LEU A 665 -11.08 9.98 -22.21
N PHE A 666 -10.64 10.10 -23.46
CA PHE A 666 -9.58 9.26 -24.01
C PHE A 666 -8.26 9.44 -23.27
N LEU A 667 -7.86 10.69 -23.00
CA LEU A 667 -6.65 10.97 -22.21
C LEU A 667 -6.76 10.43 -20.79
N GLY A 668 -7.94 10.51 -20.16
CA GLY A 668 -8.20 9.86 -18.87
C GLY A 668 -8.03 8.34 -18.93
N THR A 669 -8.49 7.70 -20.01
CA THR A 669 -8.28 6.26 -20.24
C THR A 669 -6.81 5.94 -20.46
N VAL A 670 -6.09 6.76 -21.23
CA VAL A 670 -4.64 6.64 -21.43
C VAL A 670 -3.90 6.76 -20.10
N ALA A 671 -4.29 7.70 -19.23
CA ALA A 671 -3.70 7.85 -17.90
C ALA A 671 -3.98 6.62 -17.03
N PHE A 672 -5.19 6.06 -17.08
CA PHE A 672 -5.52 4.81 -16.40
C PHE A 672 -4.63 3.64 -16.87
N PHE A 673 -4.46 3.45 -18.17
CA PHE A 673 -3.57 2.40 -18.71
C PHE A 673 -2.09 2.69 -18.43
N PHE A 674 -1.69 3.96 -18.45
CA PHE A 674 -0.33 4.38 -18.12
C PHE A 674 0.04 4.02 -16.67
N ALA A 675 -0.90 4.17 -15.73
CA ALA A 675 -0.70 3.80 -14.33
C ALA A 675 -0.46 2.28 -14.13
N GLN A 676 -0.92 1.44 -15.06
CA GLN A 676 -0.76 -0.03 -15.03
C GLN A 676 0.60 -0.51 -15.56
N PHE A 677 1.50 0.38 -16.00
CA PHE A 677 2.88 0.00 -16.35
C PHE A 677 3.77 -0.05 -15.11
N GLN A 678 4.78 -0.93 -15.15
CA GLN A 678 5.79 -1.01 -14.09
C GLN A 678 6.61 0.30 -14.05
N ASP A 679 7.16 0.66 -12.89
CA ASP A 679 7.83 1.97 -12.72
C ASP A 679 8.98 2.20 -13.72
N TYR A 680 9.78 1.16 -13.99
CA TYR A 680 10.86 1.22 -14.98
C TYR A 680 10.37 1.38 -16.43
N GLN A 681 9.10 1.06 -16.71
CA GLN A 681 8.50 1.17 -18.04
C GLN A 681 7.79 2.52 -18.24
N LYS A 682 7.42 3.23 -17.17
CA LYS A 682 6.64 4.49 -17.26
C LYS A 682 7.38 5.56 -18.07
N LEU A 683 8.69 5.72 -17.83
CA LEU A 683 9.51 6.69 -18.56
C LEU A 683 9.59 6.39 -20.08
N PRO A 684 9.98 5.19 -20.56
CA PRO A 684 10.01 4.89 -22.00
C PRO A 684 8.62 4.91 -22.63
N VAL A 685 7.56 4.54 -21.90
CA VAL A 685 6.17 4.68 -22.40
C VAL A 685 5.81 6.16 -22.57
N PHE A 686 6.17 7.02 -21.62
CA PHE A 686 5.93 8.47 -21.71
C PHE A 686 6.65 9.09 -22.91
N VAL A 687 7.92 8.73 -23.14
CA VAL A 687 8.66 9.17 -24.33
C VAL A 687 8.05 8.62 -25.61
N SER A 688 7.50 7.40 -25.58
CA SER A 688 6.78 6.81 -26.72
C SER A 688 5.48 7.58 -27.02
N LEU A 689 4.76 8.07 -26.01
CA LEU A 689 3.60 8.97 -26.19
C LEU A 689 4.03 10.28 -26.86
N ILE A 690 5.14 10.88 -26.43
CA ILE A 690 5.71 12.07 -27.09
C ILE A 690 6.09 11.75 -28.55
N GLY A 691 6.68 10.58 -28.81
CA GLY A 691 7.01 10.12 -30.15
C GLY A 691 5.79 9.97 -31.05
N VAL A 692 4.70 9.40 -30.53
CA VAL A 692 3.41 9.33 -31.23
C VAL A 692 2.83 10.71 -31.46
N TRP A 693 2.90 11.62 -30.48
CA TRP A 693 2.45 12.99 -30.67
C TRP A 693 3.20 13.70 -31.80
N PHE A 694 4.53 13.58 -31.82
CA PHE A 694 5.37 14.12 -32.88
C PHE A 694 5.02 13.49 -34.24
N GLY A 695 4.88 12.17 -34.31
CA GLY A 695 4.49 11.46 -35.53
C GLY A 695 3.12 11.92 -36.06
N CYS A 696 2.12 12.02 -35.19
CA CYS A 696 0.79 12.55 -35.51
C CYS A 696 0.87 14.00 -36.01
N TRP A 697 1.65 14.85 -35.36
CA TRP A 697 1.84 16.24 -35.78
C TRP A 697 2.49 16.33 -37.18
N VAL A 698 3.50 15.52 -37.48
CA VAL A 698 4.11 15.44 -38.83
C VAL A 698 3.07 15.04 -39.89
N ILE A 699 2.19 14.09 -39.55
CA ILE A 699 1.10 13.66 -40.44
C ILE A 699 0.09 14.80 -40.64
N GLY A 700 -0.27 15.50 -39.57
CA GLY A 700 -1.25 16.61 -39.59
C GLY A 700 -0.79 17.84 -40.38
N GLN A 701 0.52 18.04 -40.57
CA GLN A 701 1.05 19.15 -41.38
C GLN A 701 0.73 19.04 -42.88
N VAL A 702 0.38 17.86 -43.36
CA VAL A 702 0.06 17.64 -44.77
C VAL A 702 -1.47 17.63 -44.95
N PRO A 703 -2.05 18.65 -45.61
CA PRO A 703 -3.50 18.73 -45.79
C PRO A 703 -4.05 17.52 -46.56
N SER A 704 -5.26 17.09 -46.21
CA SER A 704 -5.94 15.93 -46.82
C SER A 704 -6.13 16.05 -48.34
N TRP A 705 -6.14 17.27 -48.89
CA TRP A 705 -6.28 17.60 -50.31
C TRP A 705 -4.98 17.48 -51.13
N SER A 706 -3.85 17.19 -50.48
CA SER A 706 -2.55 17.08 -51.15
C SER A 706 -2.39 15.78 -51.94
N GLU A 707 -1.45 15.76 -52.87
CA GLU A 707 -1.15 14.60 -53.72
C GLU A 707 -0.80 13.37 -52.86
N LEU A 708 -1.37 12.21 -53.23
CA LEU A 708 -1.19 10.92 -52.56
C LEU A 708 0.29 10.61 -52.19
N PRO A 709 1.31 10.82 -53.06
CA PRO A 709 2.70 10.57 -52.68
C PRO A 709 3.18 11.44 -51.50
N LYS A 710 2.76 12.71 -51.42
CA LYS A 710 3.14 13.60 -50.31
C LYS A 710 2.49 13.19 -49.00
N ARG A 711 1.24 12.70 -49.06
CA ARG A 711 0.54 12.12 -47.91
C ARG A 711 1.20 10.84 -47.43
N MET A 712 1.56 9.95 -48.35
CA MET A 712 2.25 8.71 -48.03
C MET A 712 3.62 8.98 -47.40
N THR A 713 4.39 9.95 -47.89
CA THR A 713 5.67 10.33 -47.27
C THR A 713 5.51 10.91 -45.87
N ALA A 714 4.45 11.68 -45.60
CA ALA A 714 4.18 12.20 -44.27
C ALA A 714 3.74 11.10 -43.30
N TRP A 715 2.94 10.14 -43.77
CA TRP A 715 2.54 8.96 -43.01
C TRP A 715 3.73 8.06 -42.69
N THR A 716 4.54 7.70 -43.69
CA THR A 716 5.72 6.87 -43.46
C THR A 716 6.74 7.58 -42.60
N GLY A 717 6.96 8.89 -42.81
CA GLY A 717 7.84 9.70 -41.98
C GLY A 717 7.37 9.82 -40.53
N GLY A 718 6.08 10.11 -40.31
CA GLY A 718 5.50 10.23 -38.97
C GLY A 718 5.50 8.90 -38.21
N ILE A 719 5.11 7.79 -38.86
CA ILE A 719 5.15 6.46 -38.26
C ILE A 719 6.59 6.03 -37.99
N ALA A 720 7.52 6.25 -38.92
CA ALA A 720 8.93 5.94 -38.72
C ALA A 720 9.53 6.75 -37.56
N ALA A 721 9.22 8.05 -37.45
CA ALA A 721 9.67 8.88 -36.34
C ALA A 721 9.11 8.37 -35.00
N ALA A 722 7.81 8.10 -34.92
CA ALA A 722 7.19 7.55 -33.71
C ALA A 722 7.80 6.20 -33.32
N ALA A 723 8.01 5.30 -34.29
CA ALA A 723 8.61 3.98 -34.07
C ALA A 723 10.08 4.08 -33.64
N LEU A 724 10.88 4.95 -34.27
CA LEU A 724 12.28 5.16 -33.94
C LEU A 724 12.43 5.78 -32.54
N ILE A 725 11.61 6.78 -32.19
CA ILE A 725 11.61 7.40 -30.85
C ILE A 725 11.21 6.36 -29.81
N SER A 726 10.14 5.58 -30.06
CA SER A 726 9.69 4.54 -29.14
C SER A 726 10.77 3.46 -28.97
N TYR A 727 11.36 2.98 -30.07
CA TYR A 727 12.44 2.00 -30.03
C TYR A 727 13.66 2.53 -29.27
N ALA A 728 14.11 3.75 -29.57
CA ALA A 728 15.21 4.37 -28.86
C ALA A 728 14.89 4.56 -27.36
N ALA A 729 13.67 4.92 -27.01
CA ALA A 729 13.23 5.02 -25.63
C ALA A 729 13.32 3.67 -24.91
N PHE A 730 12.80 2.59 -25.52
CA PHE A 730 12.86 1.26 -24.91
C PHE A 730 14.28 0.67 -24.86
N VAL A 731 15.17 1.05 -25.77
CA VAL A 731 16.57 0.56 -25.76
C VAL A 731 17.46 1.36 -24.81
N ASN A 732 17.26 2.67 -24.68
CA ASN A 732 18.18 3.54 -23.95
C ASN A 732 17.66 3.98 -22.57
N LEU A 733 16.33 4.02 -22.36
CA LEU A 733 15.72 4.51 -21.10
C LEU A 733 15.17 3.39 -20.23
N VAL A 734 15.01 2.18 -20.77
CA VAL A 734 14.83 1.01 -19.90
C VAL A 734 16.19 0.81 -19.22
N PRO A 735 16.27 0.94 -17.88
CA PRO A 735 17.48 0.58 -17.18
C PRO A 735 17.87 -0.82 -17.65
N GLY A 736 19.16 -1.04 -17.95
CA GLY A 736 19.67 -2.39 -18.19
C GLY A 736 19.13 -3.33 -17.12
N PRO A 737 18.99 -4.64 -17.42
CA PRO A 737 18.31 -5.58 -16.54
C PRO A 737 18.75 -5.30 -15.11
N LYS A 738 17.74 -5.14 -14.24
CA LYS A 738 17.93 -5.13 -12.79
C LYS A 738 19.03 -6.14 -12.49
N VAL A 739 20.01 -5.74 -11.69
CA VAL A 739 21.37 -6.28 -11.69
C VAL A 739 21.47 -7.82 -11.77
N LEU A 740 20.48 -8.58 -11.29
CA LEU A 740 20.30 -10.02 -11.55
C LEU A 740 19.31 -10.36 -12.69
N ALA A 741 19.62 -11.37 -13.50
CA ALA A 741 18.68 -11.91 -14.50
C ALA A 741 17.56 -12.74 -13.84
N TRP A 742 16.51 -12.06 -13.40
CA TRP A 742 15.37 -12.66 -12.71
C TRP A 742 14.47 -13.50 -13.63
N GLU A 743 14.15 -14.73 -13.19
CA GLU A 743 13.05 -15.54 -13.72
C GLU A 743 11.84 -15.50 -12.77
N ASP A 744 10.61 -15.58 -13.31
CA ASP A 744 9.42 -15.65 -12.47
C ASP A 744 9.32 -17.01 -11.75
N TYR A 745 8.90 -17.00 -10.49
CA TYR A 745 8.70 -18.20 -9.71
C TYR A 745 7.57 -19.08 -10.25
N SER A 746 7.84 -20.37 -10.39
CA SER A 746 6.83 -21.42 -10.41
C SER A 746 7.42 -22.72 -9.87
N GLU A 747 6.61 -23.52 -9.17
CA GLU A 747 7.04 -24.81 -8.60
C GLU A 747 7.65 -25.73 -9.66
N MET A 748 7.04 -25.77 -10.85
CA MET A 748 7.52 -26.57 -11.98
C MET A 748 8.91 -26.12 -12.45
N ARG A 749 9.17 -24.82 -12.52
CA ARG A 749 10.46 -24.28 -12.95
C ARG A 749 11.55 -24.49 -11.89
N LEU A 750 11.21 -24.29 -10.62
CA LEU A 750 12.13 -24.59 -9.51
C LEU A 750 12.55 -26.07 -9.53
N ASN A 751 11.60 -26.99 -9.63
CA ASN A 751 11.87 -28.42 -9.70
C ASN A 751 12.73 -28.80 -10.91
N GLN A 752 12.51 -28.15 -12.06
CA GLN A 752 13.35 -28.35 -13.24
C GLN A 752 14.80 -27.91 -12.99
N LEU A 753 15.00 -26.72 -12.43
CA LEU A 753 16.33 -26.19 -12.14
C LEU A 753 17.08 -27.04 -11.11
N GLN A 754 16.38 -27.52 -10.08
CA GLN A 754 16.93 -28.44 -9.10
C GLN A 754 17.32 -29.78 -9.73
N ALA A 755 16.50 -30.33 -10.64
CA ALA A 755 16.82 -31.55 -11.38
C ALA A 755 18.00 -31.38 -12.35
N GLU A 756 18.21 -30.18 -12.87
CA GLU A 756 19.37 -29.79 -13.67
C GLU A 756 20.63 -29.53 -12.82
N GLY A 757 20.53 -29.61 -11.48
CA GLY A 757 21.62 -29.38 -10.54
C GLY A 757 21.98 -27.91 -10.38
N LYS A 758 21.11 -26.97 -10.76
CA LYS A 758 21.37 -25.52 -10.64
C LYS A 758 21.21 -25.05 -9.20
N THR A 759 22.11 -24.19 -8.74
CA THR A 759 21.91 -23.39 -7.53
C THR A 759 20.87 -22.30 -7.85
N VAL A 760 19.84 -22.17 -7.01
CA VAL A 760 18.72 -21.25 -7.25
C VAL A 760 18.59 -20.25 -6.11
N LEU A 761 18.63 -18.96 -6.41
CA LEU A 761 18.36 -17.85 -5.50
C LEU A 761 16.91 -17.42 -5.65
N LEU A 762 16.03 -17.79 -4.73
CA LEU A 762 14.59 -17.49 -4.77
C LEU A 762 14.21 -16.41 -3.76
N ASP A 763 13.83 -15.23 -4.25
CA ASP A 763 13.38 -14.09 -3.42
C ASP A 763 11.86 -14.03 -3.35
N PHE A 764 11.29 -14.17 -2.16
CA PHE A 764 9.86 -13.96 -1.88
C PHE A 764 9.63 -12.53 -1.41
N SER A 765 8.94 -11.75 -2.25
CA SER A 765 8.88 -10.30 -2.10
C SER A 765 7.52 -9.74 -2.55
N ALA A 766 7.26 -8.46 -2.31
CA ALA A 766 6.06 -7.76 -2.76
C ALA A 766 6.31 -6.26 -2.94
N LYS A 767 5.54 -5.61 -3.81
CA LYS A 767 5.64 -4.17 -4.10
C LYS A 767 5.20 -3.26 -2.96
N TRP A 768 4.32 -3.75 -2.10
CA TRP A 768 3.86 -3.02 -0.92
C TRP A 768 4.79 -3.22 0.29
N CYS A 769 5.71 -4.17 0.23
CA CYS A 769 6.56 -4.56 1.35
C CYS A 769 7.86 -3.74 1.38
N THR A 770 7.95 -2.79 2.31
CA THR A 770 9.11 -1.90 2.45
C THR A 770 10.41 -2.65 2.73
N ASN A 771 10.39 -3.66 3.62
CA ASN A 771 11.57 -4.47 3.92
C ASN A 771 12.01 -5.31 2.71
N CYS A 772 11.07 -5.77 1.89
CA CYS A 772 11.35 -6.50 0.68
C CYS A 772 12.04 -5.60 -0.36
N ILE A 773 11.53 -4.38 -0.55
CA ILE A 773 12.18 -3.37 -1.41
C ILE A 773 13.59 -3.06 -0.91
N TYR A 774 13.78 -2.90 0.41
CA TYR A 774 15.09 -2.64 0.99
C TYR A 774 16.08 -3.79 0.72
N ASN A 775 15.70 -5.04 1.00
CA ASN A 775 16.53 -6.21 0.72
C ASN A 775 16.86 -6.31 -0.77
N TYR A 776 15.85 -6.09 -1.61
CA TYR A 776 15.99 -6.13 -3.05
C TYR A 776 17.03 -5.12 -3.53
N GLU A 777 16.92 -3.84 -3.17
CA GLU A 777 17.79 -2.79 -3.69
C GLU A 777 19.20 -2.81 -3.06
N PHE A 778 19.34 -3.19 -1.79
CA PHE A 778 20.60 -3.02 -1.05
C PHE A 778 21.39 -4.30 -0.78
N ALA A 779 20.76 -5.48 -0.87
CA ALA A 779 21.43 -6.76 -0.59
C ALA A 779 21.38 -7.74 -1.76
N ILE A 780 20.23 -7.89 -2.40
CA ILE A 780 19.98 -8.96 -3.38
C ILE A 780 20.30 -8.50 -4.80
N ASN A 781 19.66 -7.45 -5.29
CA ASN A 781 19.77 -6.97 -6.68
C ASN A 781 20.93 -5.96 -6.84
N THR A 782 22.14 -6.37 -6.42
CA THR A 782 23.35 -5.53 -6.43
C THR A 782 24.44 -6.11 -7.34
N GLU A 783 25.41 -5.28 -7.74
CA GLU A 783 26.50 -5.73 -8.65
C GLU A 783 27.39 -6.82 -8.05
N PRO A 784 27.76 -6.77 -6.75
CA PRO A 784 28.47 -7.87 -6.09
C PRO A 784 27.70 -9.19 -6.12
N THR A 785 26.41 -9.17 -5.76
CA THR A 785 25.56 -10.37 -5.76
C THR A 785 25.43 -10.96 -7.16
N ARG A 786 25.26 -10.12 -8.20
CA ARG A 786 25.27 -10.58 -9.59
C ARG A 786 26.57 -11.27 -9.98
N LYS A 787 27.72 -10.67 -9.67
CA LYS A 787 29.02 -11.26 -10.00
C LYS A 787 29.16 -12.66 -9.40
N LEU A 788 28.69 -12.84 -8.16
CA LEU A 788 28.74 -14.14 -7.50
C LEU A 788 27.72 -15.13 -8.08
N VAL A 789 26.48 -14.70 -8.33
CA VAL A 789 25.46 -15.55 -9.01
C VAL A 789 25.96 -16.03 -10.38
N ASP A 790 26.59 -15.16 -11.17
CA ASP A 790 27.19 -15.51 -12.46
C ASP A 790 28.38 -16.47 -12.32
N GLN A 791 29.23 -16.28 -11.30
CA GLN A 791 30.36 -17.17 -11.02
C GLN A 791 29.91 -18.58 -10.63
N LEU A 792 28.84 -18.67 -9.84
CA LEU A 792 28.27 -19.95 -9.39
C LEU A 792 27.40 -20.61 -10.46
N ASP A 793 27.18 -19.96 -11.61
CA ASP A 793 26.22 -20.36 -12.64
C ASP A 793 24.82 -20.63 -12.04
N ALA A 794 24.44 -19.77 -11.08
CA ALA A 794 23.21 -19.85 -10.32
C ALA A 794 22.08 -19.07 -11.01
N VAL A 795 20.83 -19.47 -10.75
CA VAL A 795 19.64 -18.84 -11.34
C VAL A 795 18.89 -18.05 -10.29
N ALA A 796 18.58 -16.78 -10.56
CA ALA A 796 17.78 -15.94 -9.69
C ALA A 796 16.30 -16.02 -10.07
N MET A 797 15.43 -16.30 -9.10
CA MET A 797 13.98 -16.40 -9.25
C MET A 797 13.26 -15.43 -8.31
N TYR A 798 12.17 -14.83 -8.79
CA TYR A 798 11.38 -13.87 -8.03
C TYR A 798 9.95 -14.39 -7.80
N ALA A 799 9.55 -14.54 -6.54
CA ALA A 799 8.19 -14.88 -6.13
C ALA A 799 7.45 -13.61 -5.70
N ASP A 800 6.63 -13.05 -6.62
CA ASP A 800 5.84 -11.84 -6.38
C ASP A 800 4.56 -12.14 -5.58
N TYR A 801 4.62 -11.91 -4.28
CA TYR A 801 3.50 -12.07 -3.35
C TYR A 801 2.65 -10.78 -3.20
N THR A 802 2.74 -9.84 -4.15
CA THR A 802 1.95 -8.58 -4.10
C THR A 802 0.44 -8.84 -4.02
N ASP A 803 -0.05 -9.85 -4.73
CA ASP A 803 -1.48 -10.19 -4.83
C ASP A 803 -1.88 -11.42 -3.97
N PHE A 804 -1.01 -11.87 -3.05
CA PHE A 804 -1.26 -13.00 -2.14
C PHE A 804 -1.57 -14.34 -2.84
N ASP A 805 -0.77 -14.71 -3.85
CA ASP A 805 -0.93 -15.97 -4.60
C ASP A 805 -0.86 -17.21 -3.70
N GLU A 806 -1.85 -18.10 -3.81
CA GLU A 806 -1.97 -19.31 -2.97
C GLU A 806 -0.81 -20.30 -3.16
N ALA A 807 -0.22 -20.40 -4.36
CA ALA A 807 0.90 -21.30 -4.62
C ALA A 807 2.20 -20.77 -3.97
N ILE A 808 2.40 -19.45 -3.98
CA ILE A 808 3.52 -18.81 -3.27
C ILE A 808 3.33 -18.96 -1.76
N GLN A 809 2.10 -18.80 -1.27
CA GLN A 809 1.79 -19.00 0.15
C GLN A 809 2.08 -20.44 0.61
N GLN A 810 1.69 -21.45 -0.17
CA GLN A 810 2.00 -22.85 0.13
C GLN A 810 3.51 -23.09 0.20
N LYS A 811 4.29 -22.47 -0.70
CA LYS A 811 5.74 -22.60 -0.66
C LYS A 811 6.37 -21.89 0.54
N LEU A 812 5.85 -20.73 0.92
CA LEU A 812 6.26 -20.04 2.14
C LEU A 812 6.02 -20.94 3.37
N GLU A 813 4.84 -21.58 3.44
CA GLU A 813 4.49 -22.50 4.53
C GLU A 813 5.39 -23.75 4.55
N GLU A 814 5.74 -24.30 3.39
CA GLU A 814 6.71 -25.40 3.24
C GLU A 814 8.10 -25.02 3.78
N LEU A 815 8.52 -23.77 3.55
CA LEU A 815 9.76 -23.19 4.08
C LEU A 815 9.62 -22.70 5.53
N GLU A 816 8.57 -23.10 6.25
CA GLU A 816 8.26 -22.70 7.62
C GLU A 816 8.16 -21.17 7.80
N SER A 817 7.76 -20.46 6.74
CA SER A 817 7.52 -19.01 6.76
C SER A 817 6.03 -18.69 6.62
N ARG A 818 5.58 -17.65 7.32
CA ARG A 818 4.21 -17.12 7.20
C ARG A 818 4.17 -15.70 6.66
N SER A 819 5.33 -15.14 6.32
CA SER A 819 5.49 -13.75 5.90
C SER A 819 6.67 -13.57 4.96
N ILE A 820 6.64 -12.46 4.23
CA ILE A 820 7.73 -11.90 3.45
C ILE A 820 8.36 -10.72 4.22
N PRO A 821 9.62 -10.32 3.95
CA PRO A 821 10.57 -10.89 2.99
C PRO A 821 11.14 -12.25 3.42
N LEU A 822 11.37 -13.13 2.45
CA LEU A 822 12.08 -14.39 2.65
C LEU A 822 12.99 -14.63 1.45
N LEU A 823 14.27 -14.91 1.67
CA LEU A 823 15.19 -15.33 0.61
C LEU A 823 15.59 -16.78 0.86
N ALA A 824 15.32 -17.65 -0.11
CA ALA A 824 15.69 -19.06 -0.06
C ALA A 824 16.71 -19.38 -1.15
N ILE A 825 17.87 -19.90 -0.77
CA ILE A 825 18.91 -20.33 -1.70
C ILE A 825 18.94 -21.85 -1.71
N TYR A 826 18.60 -22.46 -2.83
CA TYR A 826 18.64 -23.90 -3.04
C TYR A 826 20.00 -24.30 -3.64
N PRO A 827 20.87 -25.01 -2.91
CA PRO A 827 22.16 -25.46 -3.43
C PRO A 827 22.00 -26.50 -4.55
N GLY A 828 22.75 -26.37 -5.65
CA GLY A 828 22.71 -27.35 -6.74
C GLY A 828 23.14 -28.77 -6.34
N ARG A 829 23.96 -28.90 -5.28
CA ARG A 829 24.41 -30.19 -4.71
C ARG A 829 23.42 -30.81 -3.74
N ALA A 830 22.55 -30.00 -3.15
CA ALA A 830 21.64 -30.39 -2.08
C ALA A 830 20.33 -29.59 -2.17
N PRO A 831 19.52 -29.81 -3.24
CA PRO A 831 18.32 -29.03 -3.48
C PRO A 831 17.27 -29.18 -2.37
N ASP A 832 17.31 -30.25 -1.58
CA ASP A 832 16.39 -30.48 -0.47
C ASP A 832 16.77 -29.71 0.81
N GLN A 833 17.90 -29.00 0.82
CA GLN A 833 18.41 -28.24 1.98
C GLN A 833 18.59 -26.76 1.63
N PRO A 834 17.49 -25.99 1.50
CA PRO A 834 17.58 -24.57 1.22
C PRO A 834 18.21 -23.80 2.38
N ILE A 835 19.08 -22.84 2.05
CA ILE A 835 19.58 -21.84 2.98
C ILE A 835 18.56 -20.72 3.03
N ILE A 836 17.94 -20.53 4.19
CA ILE A 836 16.83 -19.59 4.38
C ILE A 836 17.34 -18.37 5.14
N LEU A 837 17.15 -17.19 4.54
CA LEU A 837 17.43 -15.90 5.13
C LEU A 837 16.12 -15.14 5.33
N ARG A 838 15.87 -14.69 6.56
CA ARG A 838 14.63 -14.01 6.99
C ARG A 838 14.91 -12.54 7.33
N ASP A 839 13.85 -11.74 7.32
CA ASP A 839 13.85 -10.35 7.75
C ASP A 839 14.77 -9.44 6.90
N LEU A 840 15.47 -8.49 7.52
CA LEU A 840 16.37 -7.57 6.83
C LEU A 840 17.69 -8.26 6.47
N LEU A 841 18.07 -8.16 5.21
CA LEU A 841 19.30 -8.75 4.68
C LEU A 841 20.38 -7.68 4.52
N SER A 842 21.59 -8.03 4.94
CA SER A 842 22.79 -7.31 4.54
C SER A 842 23.35 -7.91 3.25
N GLN A 843 24.08 -7.11 2.46
CA GLN A 843 24.74 -7.61 1.26
C GLN A 843 25.71 -8.76 1.58
N GLN A 844 26.44 -8.67 2.70
CA GLN A 844 27.40 -9.71 3.09
C GLN A 844 26.69 -11.03 3.41
N ASN A 845 25.56 -11.01 4.12
CA ASN A 845 24.81 -12.22 4.45
C ASN A 845 24.34 -12.96 3.19
N VAL A 846 23.94 -12.23 2.15
CA VAL A 846 23.52 -12.81 0.86
C VAL A 846 24.71 -13.43 0.12
N LEU A 847 25.87 -12.75 0.12
CA LEU A 847 27.09 -13.28 -0.51
C LEU A 847 27.58 -14.54 0.21
N ASP A 848 27.65 -14.51 1.54
CA ASP A 848 28.09 -15.65 2.35
C ASP A 848 27.17 -16.87 2.15
N ALA A 849 25.86 -16.65 2.08
CA ALA A 849 24.89 -17.71 1.83
C ALA A 849 24.98 -18.29 0.40
N LEU A 850 25.26 -17.45 -0.61
CA LEU A 850 25.52 -17.91 -1.97
C LEU A 850 26.83 -18.72 -2.06
N GLU A 851 27.90 -18.26 -1.41
CA GLU A 851 29.17 -18.99 -1.33
C GLU A 851 28.98 -20.35 -0.63
N GLN A 852 28.18 -20.40 0.43
CA GLN A 852 27.83 -21.63 1.13
C GLN A 852 27.02 -22.59 0.24
N ALA A 853 26.09 -22.08 -0.57
CA ALA A 853 25.31 -22.90 -1.50
C ALA A 853 26.19 -23.52 -2.60
N GLY A 854 27.23 -22.81 -3.01
CA GLY A 854 28.22 -23.27 -3.98
C GLY A 854 27.70 -23.37 -5.41
N GLU A 855 28.60 -23.79 -6.31
CA GLU A 855 28.35 -23.82 -7.76
C GLU A 855 27.30 -24.84 -8.17
N SER A 856 26.55 -24.51 -9.22
CA SER A 856 25.66 -25.43 -9.93
C SER A 856 26.38 -26.71 -10.40
N VAL A 857 25.78 -27.87 -10.16
CA VAL A 857 26.32 -29.20 -10.47
C VAL A 857 25.90 -29.62 -11.87
N GLY A 858 26.75 -29.39 -12.86
CA GLY A 858 26.37 -29.69 -14.25
C GLY A 858 27.45 -29.51 -15.30
N ARG A 859 28.74 -29.61 -14.93
CA ARG A 859 29.84 -29.73 -15.91
C ARG A 859 30.27 -31.19 -15.99
N PRO A 860 30.19 -31.87 -17.16
CA PRO A 860 31.01 -33.04 -17.37
C PRO A 860 32.47 -32.60 -17.33
N SER A 861 33.21 -33.08 -16.35
CA SER A 861 34.67 -33.02 -16.32
C SER A 861 35.20 -33.81 -17.53
N GLY A 862 35.45 -33.13 -18.65
CA GLY A 862 35.79 -33.86 -19.87
C GLY A 862 36.09 -33.04 -21.13
N GLN A 863 36.78 -31.90 -21.02
CA GLN A 863 37.74 -31.46 -22.05
C GLN A 863 38.51 -30.24 -21.56
N VAL A 864 39.78 -30.47 -21.20
CA VAL A 864 40.81 -29.45 -21.32
C VAL A 864 41.00 -29.22 -22.82
N THR A 865 40.26 -28.26 -23.39
CA THR A 865 40.68 -27.59 -24.62
C THR A 865 41.48 -26.37 -24.19
N SER A 866 42.78 -26.46 -24.37
CA SER A 866 43.72 -25.35 -24.34
C SER A 866 43.15 -24.16 -25.09
N THR A 867 42.75 -23.13 -24.36
CA THR A 867 42.58 -21.79 -24.93
C THR A 867 43.81 -20.99 -24.55
N THR A 868 44.77 -21.08 -25.48
CA THR A 868 45.76 -20.09 -25.87
C THR A 868 45.64 -18.75 -25.12
N GLU A 869 46.61 -18.54 -24.25
CA GLU A 869 47.07 -17.23 -23.80
C GLU A 869 47.25 -16.29 -25.01
N PRO A 870 46.73 -15.05 -25.01
CA PRO A 870 47.09 -14.09 -26.04
C PRO A 870 48.54 -13.70 -25.82
N ALA A 871 49.41 -14.19 -26.70
CA ALA A 871 50.81 -13.90 -26.75
C ALA A 871 51.07 -12.38 -26.66
N SER A 872 51.79 -12.00 -25.60
CA SER A 872 52.52 -10.76 -25.52
C SER A 872 53.54 -10.69 -26.67
N LEU A 873 53.31 -9.79 -27.62
CA LEU A 873 54.35 -9.32 -28.54
C LEU A 873 55.34 -8.46 -27.75
N VAL A 874 56.37 -9.10 -27.20
CA VAL A 874 57.65 -8.45 -26.90
C VAL A 874 58.73 -9.23 -27.65
N SER A 875 59.33 -8.53 -28.61
CA SER A 875 60.47 -8.94 -29.43
C SER A 875 61.63 -9.52 -28.63
N ARG A 876 62.18 -10.66 -29.08
CA ARG A 876 63.63 -10.94 -29.02
C ARG A 876 64.04 -12.06 -30.00
N HIS A 877 64.89 -11.69 -30.95
CA HIS A 877 65.96 -12.54 -31.50
C HIS A 877 66.73 -13.21 -30.34
N GLY A 878 67.33 -14.39 -30.42
CA GLY A 878 67.74 -15.31 -31.48
C GLY A 878 68.59 -16.41 -30.81
N GLU A 879 69.17 -17.32 -31.61
CA GLU A 879 70.05 -18.46 -31.24
C GLU A 879 69.35 -19.68 -30.61
N SER A 880 69.03 -20.76 -31.34
CA SER A 880 69.82 -21.73 -32.12
C SER A 880 70.24 -22.96 -31.33
N ASP A 881 70.12 -24.09 -32.03
CA ASP A 881 70.68 -25.41 -31.77
C ASP A 881 69.96 -26.26 -30.70
N GLY A 882 69.53 -27.48 -30.97
CA GLY A 882 69.83 -28.36 -32.10
C GLY A 882 69.83 -29.79 -31.60
N ALA A 883 69.02 -30.61 -32.27
CA ALA A 883 69.24 -32.04 -32.51
C ALA A 883 69.16 -33.05 -31.35
N SER A 884 68.08 -33.85 -31.44
CA SER A 884 68.08 -35.32 -31.42
C SER A 884 68.50 -36.06 -30.15
N ARG A 885 67.50 -36.56 -29.42
CA ARG A 885 67.14 -37.98 -29.40
C ARG A 885 65.73 -38.20 -28.87
#